data_AF-Q9S3V0-F1
#
_entry.id   AF-Q9S3V0-F1
#
_cell.length_a   1.000
_cell.length_b   1.000
_cell.length_c   1.000
_cell.angle_alpha   90.00
_cell.angle_beta   90.00
_cell.angle_gamma   90.00
#
_symmetry.space_group_name_H-M   'P 1'
#
loop_
_entity.id
_entity.type
_entity.pdbx_description
1 polymer ?
#
loop_
_entity_poly.entity_id
_entity_poly.type
_entity_poly.pdbx_seq_one_letter_code
_entity_poly.pdbx_strand_id
1 'polypeptide(L)'
;MSILDFPRIHFRGWARVNAPTANRDPHGHIDMASNTVAMAGEPFDLARHPTEFHRHLRSLGPRFGLDGRADPEGPFSLAEGYNAAGNNHFSWESATVSHVQWDGGEADRGDGLVGARLALWGHYNDYLRTTFNRARWVDSDPTRRDAAQIYAGQFTISPAGAGPGTPWLFTADIDDSHGARWTRGGHIAERGGHFLDEEFGLARLFQFSVPKDHPHFLFHPGPFDSEAWRRLQLALEDDDVLGLTVQYALFNMSTPPQPNSPVFHDMVGVVGLWRRGELASYPAGRLLRPRQPGLGDLTLRVSGGRVALNLACAIPFSTRAAQPSAPDRLTPDLGAKLPLGDLLLRDEDGALLARVPQALYQDYWTNHGIVDLPLLREPRGSLTLSSELAEWREQDWVTQSDASNLYLEAPDRRHGRFFPESIALRSYFRGEARARPDIPHRIEGMGLVGVESRQDGDAAEWRLTGLRPGPARIVLDDGAEAIPLRVLPDDWALDDATVEEVDYAFLYRHVMAYYELVYPFMSDKVFSLADRCKCETYARLMWQMCDPQNRNKSYYMPSTRELSAPKARLFLKYLAHVEGQARLQAPPPAGPARIESKAQLAAELRKAVDLELSVMLQYLYAAYSIPNYAQGQQRVRDGAWTAEQLQLACGSGDRRRDGGIRAALLEIAHEEMIHYLVVNNLLMALGEPFYAGVPLMGEAARQAFGLDTEFALEPFSESTLARFVRLEWPHFIPAPGKSIADCYAAIRQAFLDLPDLFGGEAGKRGGEHHLFLNELTNRAHPGYQLEVFDRDSALFGIAFVTDQGEGGALDSPHYEHSHFQRLREMSARIMAQSAPFEPALPALRNPVLDESPGCQRVADGRARALMALYQGVYELMFAMMAQHFAVKPLGSLRRSRLMNAAIDLMTGLLRPLSCALMNLPSGIAGRTAGPPLPGPVDTRSYDDYALGCRMLARRCERLLEQASMLEPGWLPDAQMELLDFYRRQMLDLACGKLSREA
;
A
#
# COMPACT_ATOMS: atom_id res chain seq x y z
N MET A 1 -11.79 40.67 -17.02
CA MET A 1 -11.97 40.69 -18.50
C MET A 1 -11.65 39.26 -19.00
N SER A 2 -11.77 38.95 -20.30
CA SER A 2 -11.25 37.73 -20.99
C SER A 2 -11.61 37.82 -22.49
N ILE A 3 -11.43 36.76 -23.28
CA ILE A 3 -10.53 36.69 -24.45
C ILE A 3 -9.12 37.01 -24.00
N LEU A 4 -8.66 36.05 -23.18
CA LEU A 4 -7.30 35.81 -22.77
C LEU A 4 -6.68 37.06 -22.19
N ASP A 5 -7.19 37.55 -21.07
CA ASP A 5 -6.69 38.77 -20.44
C ASP A 5 -5.17 38.87 -20.37
N PHE A 6 -4.69 40.11 -20.43
CA PHE A 6 -3.27 40.38 -20.35
C PHE A 6 -2.72 40.07 -18.94
N PRO A 7 -1.50 39.52 -18.85
CA PRO A 7 -0.62 39.22 -19.97
C PRO A 7 -0.99 37.92 -20.72
N ARG A 8 -0.84 37.92 -22.04
CA ARG A 8 -0.96 36.72 -22.89
C ARG A 8 0.40 36.16 -23.23
N ILE A 9 0.56 34.85 -23.09
CA ILE A 9 1.77 34.13 -23.48
C ILE A 9 1.43 33.25 -24.67
N HIS A 10 1.86 33.66 -25.86
CA HIS A 10 1.54 32.95 -27.10
C HIS A 10 2.61 31.93 -27.42
N PHE A 11 2.21 30.69 -27.64
CA PHE A 11 3.10 29.60 -27.96
C PHE A 11 2.71 28.88 -29.24
N ARG A 12 3.69 28.20 -29.84
CA ARG A 12 3.47 27.37 -31.01
C ARG A 12 4.45 26.20 -31.02
N GLY A 13 4.12 25.18 -31.79
CA GLY A 13 4.96 24.01 -31.98
C GLY A 13 4.18 22.95 -32.74
N TRP A 14 4.40 21.68 -32.38
CA TRP A 14 3.64 20.57 -32.90
C TRP A 14 3.01 19.76 -31.76
N ALA A 15 1.93 19.05 -32.07
CA ALA A 15 1.44 17.99 -31.22
C ALA A 15 1.66 16.64 -31.91
N ARG A 16 2.26 15.68 -31.21
CA ARG A 16 2.38 14.30 -31.64
C ARG A 16 1.18 13.50 -31.15
N VAL A 17 0.52 12.82 -32.07
CA VAL A 17 -0.69 12.03 -31.81
C VAL A 17 -0.44 10.60 -32.29
N ASN A 18 -0.61 9.63 -31.39
CA ASN A 18 -0.53 8.20 -31.70
C ASN A 18 -1.86 7.49 -31.39
N ALA A 19 -2.98 8.09 -31.80
CA ALA A 19 -4.32 7.55 -31.59
C ALA A 19 -4.55 6.30 -32.46
N PRO A 20 -5.16 5.22 -31.93
CA PRO A 20 -5.57 4.07 -32.71
C PRO A 20 -6.67 4.48 -33.71
N THR A 21 -6.65 3.90 -34.90
CA THR A 21 -7.65 4.20 -35.94
C THR A 21 -8.52 3.02 -36.35
N ALA A 22 -8.19 1.80 -35.92
CA ALA A 22 -8.97 0.60 -36.22
C ALA A 22 -10.34 0.58 -35.51
N ASN A 23 -10.47 1.31 -34.41
CA ASN A 23 -11.71 1.45 -33.64
C ASN A 23 -12.70 2.45 -34.24
N ARG A 24 -12.36 3.14 -35.34
CA ARG A 24 -13.29 4.05 -36.06
C ARG A 24 -14.43 3.31 -36.76
N ASP A 25 -14.25 2.00 -36.95
CA ASP A 25 -15.25 1.04 -37.42
C ASP A 25 -16.02 1.42 -38.70
N PRO A 26 -15.34 1.77 -39.82
CA PRO A 26 -16.02 2.13 -41.06
C PRO A 26 -16.80 0.98 -41.70
N HIS A 27 -16.57 -0.26 -41.26
CA HIS A 27 -17.22 -1.48 -41.78
C HIS A 27 -18.28 -2.06 -40.83
N GLY A 28 -18.51 -1.48 -39.65
CA GLY A 28 -19.59 -1.89 -38.74
C GLY A 28 -19.36 -3.25 -38.06
N HIS A 29 -18.12 -3.53 -37.64
CA HIS A 29 -17.74 -4.75 -36.93
C HIS A 29 -17.77 -4.60 -35.41
N ILE A 30 -17.86 -3.38 -34.87
CA ILE A 30 -17.82 -3.11 -33.44
C ILE A 30 -19.21 -2.68 -32.97
N ASP A 31 -19.86 -3.53 -32.17
CA ASP A 31 -21.01 -3.09 -31.39
C ASP A 31 -20.53 -2.35 -30.13
N MET A 32 -20.56 -1.01 -30.21
CA MET A 32 -20.16 -0.11 -29.12
C MET A 32 -21.13 -0.10 -27.93
N ALA A 33 -22.33 -0.66 -28.06
CA ALA A 33 -23.27 -0.78 -26.93
C ALA A 33 -22.93 -1.98 -26.05
N SER A 34 -22.43 -3.07 -26.63
CA SER A 34 -22.02 -4.29 -25.91
C SER A 34 -20.51 -4.48 -25.78
N ASN A 35 -19.71 -3.70 -26.52
CA ASN A 35 -18.28 -3.93 -26.77
C ASN A 35 -18.03 -5.34 -27.33
N THR A 36 -18.78 -5.70 -28.37
CA THR A 36 -18.64 -6.99 -29.08
C THR A 36 -18.06 -6.75 -30.46
N VAL A 37 -17.15 -7.62 -30.90
CA VAL A 37 -16.55 -7.60 -32.24
C VAL A 37 -17.16 -8.71 -33.09
N ALA A 38 -17.66 -8.36 -34.26
CA ALA A 38 -18.20 -9.29 -35.26
C ALA A 38 -17.23 -9.48 -36.43
N MET A 39 -17.23 -10.67 -37.00
CA MET A 39 -16.53 -11.01 -38.23
C MET A 39 -17.50 -11.69 -39.19
N ALA A 40 -17.63 -11.15 -40.40
CA ALA A 40 -18.62 -11.62 -41.39
C ALA A 40 -20.09 -11.65 -40.88
N GLY A 41 -20.45 -10.69 -40.01
CA GLY A 41 -21.81 -10.51 -39.50
C GLY A 41 -22.13 -11.27 -38.20
N GLU A 42 -21.26 -12.17 -37.76
CA GLU A 42 -21.43 -12.95 -36.52
C GLU A 42 -20.37 -12.56 -35.48
N PRO A 43 -20.68 -12.61 -34.16
CA PRO A 43 -19.69 -12.39 -33.11
C PRO A 43 -18.45 -13.28 -33.30
N PHE A 44 -17.25 -12.70 -33.13
CA PHE A 44 -16.00 -13.45 -33.29
C PHE A 44 -15.90 -14.57 -32.25
N ASP A 45 -15.65 -15.80 -32.73
CA ASP A 45 -15.45 -16.97 -31.87
C ASP A 45 -14.13 -16.84 -31.09
N LEU A 46 -14.24 -16.60 -29.78
CA LEU A 46 -13.11 -16.40 -28.87
C LEU A 46 -12.24 -17.65 -28.66
N ALA A 47 -12.67 -18.83 -29.14
CA ALA A 47 -11.82 -20.02 -29.18
C ALA A 47 -10.75 -19.95 -30.28
N ARG A 48 -10.91 -19.05 -31.26
CA ARG A 48 -9.95 -18.82 -32.34
C ARG A 48 -8.88 -17.82 -31.92
N HIS A 49 -7.71 -17.90 -32.56
CA HIS A 49 -6.61 -17.00 -32.22
C HIS A 49 -6.92 -15.56 -32.70
N PRO A 50 -6.71 -14.51 -31.88
CA PRO A 50 -7.05 -13.12 -32.23
C PRO A 50 -6.45 -12.63 -33.56
N THR A 51 -5.28 -13.15 -33.94
CA THR A 51 -4.62 -12.81 -35.22
C THR A 51 -5.46 -13.15 -36.46
N GLU A 52 -6.43 -14.06 -36.34
CA GLU A 52 -7.36 -14.35 -37.42
C GLU A 52 -8.28 -13.17 -37.70
N PHE A 53 -8.79 -12.51 -36.66
CA PHE A 53 -9.55 -11.26 -36.81
C PHE A 53 -8.66 -10.13 -37.34
N HIS A 54 -7.44 -9.98 -36.81
CA HIS A 54 -6.52 -8.93 -37.31
C HIS A 54 -6.18 -9.13 -38.80
N ARG A 55 -6.00 -10.38 -39.26
CA ARG A 55 -5.81 -10.69 -40.68
C ARG A 55 -7.06 -10.38 -41.50
N HIS A 56 -8.25 -10.67 -40.97
CA HIS A 56 -9.50 -10.31 -41.62
C HIS A 56 -9.63 -8.79 -41.76
N LEU A 57 -9.44 -8.03 -40.69
CA LEU A 57 -9.51 -6.56 -40.69
C LEU A 57 -8.55 -5.95 -41.73
N ARG A 58 -7.30 -6.45 -41.79
CA ARG A 58 -6.30 -6.00 -42.79
C ARG A 58 -6.67 -6.31 -44.23
N SER A 59 -7.46 -7.37 -44.45
CA SER A 59 -7.90 -7.79 -45.78
C SER A 59 -9.04 -6.95 -46.34
N LEU A 60 -9.72 -6.16 -45.50
CA LEU A 60 -10.81 -5.30 -45.92
C LEU A 60 -10.28 -4.11 -46.74
N GLY A 61 -10.91 -3.87 -47.88
CA GLY A 61 -10.70 -2.68 -48.71
C GLY A 61 -11.77 -1.61 -48.47
N PRO A 62 -11.65 -0.41 -49.09
CA PRO A 62 -10.64 -0.04 -50.07
C PRO A 62 -9.25 0.16 -49.45
N ARG A 63 -8.24 0.00 -50.31
CA ARG A 63 -6.81 0.18 -49.97
C ARG A 63 -6.22 1.37 -50.71
N PHE A 64 -5.15 1.93 -50.15
CA PHE A 64 -4.52 3.16 -50.64
C PHE A 64 -2.99 3.06 -50.64
N GLY A 65 -2.39 3.67 -51.65
CA GLY A 65 -0.95 3.85 -51.77
C GLY A 65 -0.40 4.87 -50.77
N LEU A 66 0.93 5.01 -50.72
CA LEU A 66 1.59 6.02 -49.89
C LEU A 66 1.31 7.47 -50.34
N ASP A 67 0.90 7.66 -51.59
CA ASP A 67 0.42 8.94 -52.12
C ASP A 67 -1.04 9.24 -51.74
N GLY A 68 -1.69 8.30 -51.04
CA GLY A 68 -3.08 8.39 -50.58
C GLY A 68 -4.13 8.12 -51.64
N ARG A 69 -3.73 7.70 -52.86
CA ARG A 69 -4.66 7.31 -53.94
C ARG A 69 -5.07 5.85 -53.78
N ALA A 70 -6.24 5.51 -54.33
CA ALA A 70 -6.74 4.14 -54.31
C ALA A 70 -5.75 3.19 -55.01
N ASP A 71 -5.32 2.16 -54.29
CA ASP A 71 -4.39 1.14 -54.76
C ASP A 71 -4.78 -0.19 -54.08
N PRO A 72 -5.31 -1.18 -54.82
CA PRO A 72 -5.68 -2.48 -54.26
C PRO A 72 -4.53 -3.20 -53.53
N GLU A 73 -3.28 -2.96 -53.93
CA GLU A 73 -2.08 -3.52 -53.31
C GLU A 73 -1.44 -2.56 -52.28
N GLY A 74 -2.04 -1.38 -52.11
CA GLY A 74 -1.53 -0.32 -51.26
C GLY A 74 -1.48 -0.72 -49.78
N PRO A 75 -0.50 -0.22 -49.01
CA PRO A 75 -0.27 -0.66 -47.63
C PRO A 75 -1.33 -0.13 -46.65
N PHE A 76 -2.01 0.98 -46.97
CA PHE A 76 -3.08 1.53 -46.13
C PHE A 76 -4.42 0.85 -46.45
N SER A 77 -5.17 0.49 -45.41
CA SER A 77 -6.57 0.04 -45.53
C SER A 77 -7.49 1.05 -44.85
N LEU A 78 -8.68 1.27 -45.41
CA LEU A 78 -9.71 2.07 -44.76
C LEU A 78 -10.11 1.49 -43.39
N ALA A 79 -10.18 0.16 -43.26
CA ALA A 79 -10.62 -0.53 -42.06
C ALA A 79 -9.66 -0.34 -40.87
N GLU A 80 -8.36 -0.44 -41.13
CA GLU A 80 -7.31 -0.20 -40.12
C GLU A 80 -7.07 1.31 -39.90
N GLY A 81 -7.38 2.14 -40.91
CA GLY A 81 -6.97 3.53 -40.97
C GLY A 81 -5.44 3.66 -41.13
N TYR A 82 -4.89 4.81 -40.76
CA TYR A 82 -3.45 5.05 -40.89
C TYR A 82 -2.62 4.52 -39.70
N ASN A 83 -3.25 4.25 -38.55
CA ASN A 83 -2.56 3.92 -37.30
C ASN A 83 -3.34 2.92 -36.42
N ALA A 84 -3.64 1.73 -36.92
CA ALA A 84 -4.34 0.68 -36.16
C ALA A 84 -3.64 0.30 -34.84
N ALA A 85 -2.31 0.27 -34.83
CA ALA A 85 -1.49 -0.02 -33.65
C ALA A 85 -1.17 1.22 -32.79
N GLY A 86 -1.97 2.28 -32.88
CA GLY A 86 -1.84 3.46 -32.02
C GLY A 86 -2.06 3.11 -30.54
N ASN A 87 -1.30 3.78 -29.66
CA ASN A 87 -1.37 3.56 -28.22
C ASN A 87 -1.96 4.75 -27.45
N ASN A 88 -2.66 5.66 -28.13
CA ASN A 88 -3.26 6.85 -27.55
C ASN A 88 -2.25 7.87 -27.00
N HIS A 89 -0.92 7.70 -27.15
CA HIS A 89 0.03 8.71 -26.67
C HIS A 89 -0.20 10.07 -27.34
N PHE A 90 -0.16 11.11 -26.51
CA PHE A 90 -0.20 12.50 -26.89
C PHE A 90 0.95 13.25 -26.23
N SER A 91 1.63 14.10 -26.99
CA SER A 91 2.65 15.01 -26.46
C SER A 91 2.75 16.29 -27.28
N TRP A 92 3.19 17.36 -26.64
CA TRP A 92 3.62 18.56 -27.32
C TRP A 92 5.11 18.45 -27.66
N GLU A 93 5.45 18.79 -28.90
CA GLU A 93 6.79 18.69 -29.46
C GLU A 93 7.25 20.07 -29.89
N SER A 94 8.40 20.52 -29.37
CA SER A 94 8.96 21.86 -29.65
C SER A 94 7.95 22.99 -29.41
N ALA A 95 7.07 22.84 -28.42
CA ALA A 95 6.11 23.87 -28.04
C ALA A 95 6.84 24.97 -27.26
N THR A 96 7.02 26.12 -27.88
CA THR A 96 7.76 27.25 -27.31
C THR A 96 6.97 28.54 -27.36
N VAL A 97 7.19 29.40 -26.37
CA VAL A 97 6.69 30.78 -26.38
C VAL A 97 7.29 31.52 -27.58
N SER A 98 6.42 32.09 -28.39
CA SER A 98 6.75 32.80 -29.63
C SER A 98 6.78 34.32 -29.47
N HIS A 99 5.93 34.83 -28.58
CA HIS A 99 5.79 36.23 -28.21
C HIS A 99 4.88 36.34 -26.98
N VAL A 100 4.91 37.50 -26.34
CA VAL A 100 4.02 37.84 -25.22
C VAL A 100 3.30 39.15 -25.51
N GLN A 101 2.17 39.37 -24.85
CA GLN A 101 1.49 40.66 -24.82
C GLN A 101 1.26 41.02 -23.35
N TRP A 102 1.96 42.02 -22.84
CA TRP A 102 1.83 42.49 -21.45
C TRP A 102 0.58 43.34 -21.19
N ASP A 103 0.06 43.94 -22.25
CA ASP A 103 -1.13 44.74 -22.37
C ASP A 103 -1.62 44.59 -23.82
N GLY A 104 -2.73 45.21 -24.20
CA GLY A 104 -3.21 45.11 -25.59
C GLY A 104 -2.57 46.10 -26.54
N GLY A 105 -1.30 46.44 -26.31
CA GLY A 105 -0.39 47.00 -27.30
C GLY A 105 0.23 45.92 -28.19
N GLU A 106 1.37 46.27 -28.81
CA GLU A 106 2.09 45.38 -29.72
C GLU A 106 2.68 44.15 -29.02
N ALA A 107 2.78 43.05 -29.78
CA ALA A 107 3.41 41.81 -29.34
C ALA A 107 4.90 42.02 -29.06
N ASP A 108 5.34 41.68 -27.84
CA ASP A 108 6.74 41.68 -27.47
C ASP A 108 7.38 40.31 -27.80
N ARG A 109 8.40 40.36 -28.66
CA ARG A 109 9.22 39.21 -29.08
C ARG A 109 10.60 39.18 -28.43
N GLY A 110 10.94 40.19 -27.63
CA GLY A 110 12.21 40.34 -26.92
C GLY A 110 12.14 39.97 -25.44
N ASP A 111 10.95 39.79 -24.86
CA ASP A 111 10.77 39.36 -23.46
C ASP A 111 11.49 38.02 -23.18
N GLY A 112 12.11 37.87 -22.00
CA GLY A 112 12.91 36.70 -21.66
C GLY A 112 12.13 35.39 -21.53
N LEU A 113 10.79 35.43 -21.55
CA LEU A 113 9.95 34.24 -21.67
C LEU A 113 9.91 33.70 -23.12
N VAL A 114 10.26 34.49 -24.13
CA VAL A 114 10.31 34.03 -25.52
C VAL A 114 11.33 32.90 -25.68
N GLY A 115 10.90 31.79 -26.28
CA GLY A 115 11.67 30.54 -26.38
C GLY A 115 11.52 29.59 -25.19
N ALA A 116 10.85 30.00 -24.10
CA ALA A 116 10.49 29.10 -23.00
C ALA A 116 9.66 27.92 -23.53
N ARG A 117 9.92 26.72 -23.01
CA ARG A 117 9.28 25.48 -23.47
C ARG A 117 8.07 25.14 -22.62
N LEU A 118 6.95 24.88 -23.27
CA LEU A 118 5.74 24.38 -22.65
C LEU A 118 5.66 22.87 -22.86
N ALA A 119 5.26 22.12 -21.84
CA ALA A 119 5.08 20.68 -21.95
C ALA A 119 3.83 20.22 -21.20
N LEU A 120 3.20 19.19 -21.79
CA LEU A 120 2.02 18.52 -21.26
C LEU A 120 2.39 17.06 -20.96
N TRP A 121 2.25 16.67 -19.70
CA TRP A 121 2.65 15.37 -19.17
C TRP A 121 1.43 14.54 -18.77
N GLY A 122 1.63 13.22 -18.63
CA GLY A 122 0.64 12.36 -18.00
C GLY A 122 0.65 12.50 -16.48
N HIS A 123 -0.25 11.77 -15.84
CA HIS A 123 -0.35 11.74 -14.38
C HIS A 123 0.79 10.92 -13.77
N TYR A 124 1.29 11.34 -12.61
CA TYR A 124 2.11 10.49 -11.76
C TYR A 124 1.32 9.24 -11.36
N ASN A 125 1.94 8.07 -11.47
CA ASN A 125 1.32 6.81 -11.09
C ASN A 125 1.86 6.37 -9.73
N ASP A 126 1.03 6.47 -8.69
CA ASP A 126 1.40 6.14 -7.31
C ASP A 126 1.76 4.67 -7.11
N TYR A 127 1.10 3.76 -7.84
CA TYR A 127 1.35 2.32 -7.75
C TYR A 127 2.73 1.95 -8.29
N LEU A 128 3.14 2.59 -9.39
CA LEU A 128 4.42 2.33 -10.07
C LEU A 128 5.52 3.33 -9.68
N ARG A 129 5.16 4.38 -8.96
CA ARG A 129 6.03 5.49 -8.54
C ARG A 129 6.82 6.10 -9.70
N THR A 130 6.13 6.39 -10.80
CA THR A 130 6.76 6.94 -12.01
C THR A 130 5.92 8.02 -12.68
N THR A 131 6.60 9.02 -13.23
CA THR A 131 6.04 10.09 -14.08
C THR A 131 6.13 9.75 -15.57
N PHE A 132 6.63 8.57 -15.97
CA PHE A 132 6.82 8.21 -17.38
C PHE A 132 5.51 8.02 -18.17
N ASN A 133 4.36 8.38 -17.58
CA ASN A 133 3.09 8.42 -18.29
C ASN A 133 3.02 9.65 -19.18
N ARG A 134 2.64 9.44 -20.44
CA ARG A 134 2.29 10.54 -21.35
C ARG A 134 0.83 10.91 -21.20
N ALA A 135 0.48 12.10 -21.67
CA ALA A 135 -0.91 12.44 -21.90
C ALA A 135 -1.54 11.47 -22.92
N ARG A 136 -2.86 11.32 -22.90
CA ARG A 136 -3.59 10.43 -23.81
C ARG A 136 -4.58 11.21 -24.66
N TRP A 137 -4.53 10.99 -25.97
CA TRP A 137 -5.61 11.33 -26.88
C TRP A 137 -6.60 10.20 -26.92
N VAL A 138 -7.87 10.50 -26.66
CA VAL A 138 -8.94 9.50 -26.58
C VAL A 138 -10.15 10.01 -27.34
N ASP A 139 -10.75 9.16 -28.16
CA ASP A 139 -12.05 9.43 -28.78
C ASP A 139 -13.13 8.65 -28.01
N SER A 140 -14.10 9.35 -27.41
CA SER A 140 -15.16 8.69 -26.63
C SER A 140 -16.20 7.97 -27.50
N ASP A 141 -16.39 8.51 -28.69
CA ASP A 141 -17.04 7.89 -29.83
C ASP A 141 -16.07 7.96 -31.02
N PRO A 142 -15.32 6.90 -31.31
CA PRO A 142 -14.32 6.91 -32.37
C PRO A 142 -14.92 7.01 -33.78
N THR A 143 -16.25 6.87 -33.94
CA THR A 143 -16.93 7.15 -35.23
C THR A 143 -17.07 8.65 -35.49
N ARG A 144 -16.79 9.48 -34.47
CA ARG A 144 -16.99 10.92 -34.51
C ARG A 144 -15.70 11.69 -34.27
N ARG A 145 -15.53 12.79 -35.02
CA ARG A 145 -14.32 13.63 -34.94
C ARG A 145 -14.32 14.62 -33.79
N ASP A 146 -15.51 14.98 -33.31
CA ASP A 146 -15.77 15.93 -32.23
C ASP A 146 -15.74 15.30 -30.83
N ALA A 147 -15.63 13.97 -30.76
CA ALA A 147 -15.57 13.20 -29.50
C ALA A 147 -14.14 13.05 -28.94
N ALA A 148 -13.18 13.81 -29.48
CA ALA A 148 -11.78 13.77 -29.06
C ALA A 148 -11.57 14.52 -27.74
N GLN A 149 -10.82 13.92 -26.82
CA GLN A 149 -10.44 14.50 -25.54
C GLN A 149 -9.01 14.13 -25.16
N ILE A 150 -8.39 14.99 -24.36
CA ILE A 150 -7.05 14.78 -23.83
C ILE A 150 -7.12 14.51 -22.33
N TYR A 151 -6.45 13.44 -21.90
CA TYR A 151 -6.13 13.19 -20.50
C TYR A 151 -4.68 13.54 -20.26
N ALA A 152 -4.42 14.68 -19.62
CA ALA A 152 -3.10 15.11 -19.17
C ALA A 152 -3.13 15.27 -17.65
N GLY A 153 -1.98 15.08 -17.00
CA GLY A 153 -1.87 15.20 -15.54
C GLY A 153 -1.08 16.41 -15.07
N GLN A 154 -0.22 16.98 -15.91
CA GLN A 154 0.60 18.12 -15.51
C GLN A 154 0.95 19.01 -16.70
N PHE A 155 0.86 20.31 -16.48
CA PHE A 155 1.32 21.37 -17.38
C PHE A 155 2.57 22.04 -16.80
N THR A 156 3.58 22.25 -17.63
CA THR A 156 4.87 22.84 -17.21
C THR A 156 5.36 23.88 -18.19
N ILE A 157 6.09 24.87 -17.66
CA ILE A 157 6.84 25.86 -18.44
C ILE A 157 8.28 25.83 -17.96
N SER A 158 9.25 25.69 -18.87
CA SER A 158 10.69 25.74 -18.60
C SER A 158 11.37 26.89 -19.34
N PRO A 159 12.54 27.35 -18.87
CA PRO A 159 13.32 28.35 -19.59
C PRO A 159 13.71 27.90 -21.00
N ALA A 160 14.04 28.88 -21.85
CA ALA A 160 14.60 28.58 -23.17
C ALA A 160 15.88 27.73 -23.05
N GLY A 161 16.00 26.70 -23.89
CA GLY A 161 17.16 25.80 -23.86
C GLY A 161 17.23 24.83 -22.67
N ALA A 162 16.16 24.70 -21.87
CA ALA A 162 16.10 23.78 -20.74
C ALA A 162 16.45 22.32 -21.12
N GLY A 163 17.29 21.69 -20.30
CA GLY A 163 17.62 20.27 -20.36
C GLY A 163 16.85 19.45 -19.30
N PRO A 164 17.02 18.12 -19.24
CA PRO A 164 16.28 17.26 -18.33
C PRO A 164 16.45 17.58 -16.83
N GLY A 165 17.56 18.21 -16.44
CA GLY A 165 17.83 18.62 -15.05
C GLY A 165 17.52 20.09 -14.76
N THR A 166 17.00 20.85 -15.72
CA THR A 166 16.65 22.26 -15.53
C THR A 166 15.31 22.34 -14.80
N PRO A 167 15.19 23.09 -13.69
CA PRO A 167 13.91 23.25 -13.02
C PRO A 167 12.90 23.98 -13.92
N TRP A 168 11.62 23.61 -13.77
CA TRP A 168 10.51 24.33 -14.39
C TRP A 168 10.41 25.75 -13.82
N LEU A 169 10.02 26.73 -14.63
CA LEU A 169 9.57 28.05 -14.15
C LEU A 169 8.21 27.94 -13.46
N PHE A 170 7.35 27.09 -14.00
CA PHE A 170 6.00 26.85 -13.52
C PHE A 170 5.59 25.41 -13.73
N THR A 171 4.84 24.87 -12.78
CA THR A 171 4.17 23.58 -12.87
C THR A 171 2.78 23.69 -12.27
N ALA A 172 1.83 22.97 -12.86
CA ALA A 172 0.49 22.80 -12.29
C ALA A 172 -0.07 21.45 -12.72
N ASP A 173 -0.84 20.83 -11.83
CA ASP A 173 -1.55 19.60 -12.14
C ASP A 173 -2.84 19.92 -12.91
N ILE A 174 -3.27 18.94 -13.71
CA ILE A 174 -4.50 18.98 -14.47
C ILE A 174 -5.36 17.83 -13.97
N ASP A 175 -6.48 18.14 -13.32
CA ASP A 175 -7.34 17.14 -12.69
C ASP A 175 -8.36 16.51 -13.65
N ASP A 176 -8.80 17.30 -14.63
CA ASP A 176 -9.87 16.96 -15.55
C ASP A 176 -9.37 16.80 -16.99
N SER A 177 -10.03 15.94 -17.75
CA SER A 177 -9.83 15.85 -19.19
C SER A 177 -10.47 17.03 -19.92
N HIS A 178 -9.83 17.47 -21.00
CA HIS A 178 -10.34 18.52 -21.86
C HIS A 178 -10.62 18.00 -23.28
N GLY A 179 -11.88 18.10 -23.67
CA GLY A 179 -12.36 17.78 -25.01
C GLY A 179 -12.11 18.87 -26.05
N ALA A 180 -12.21 18.49 -27.32
CA ALA A 180 -12.22 19.42 -28.43
C ALA A 180 -13.53 20.22 -28.44
N ARG A 181 -13.48 21.49 -28.01
CA ARG A 181 -14.66 22.35 -27.95
C ARG A 181 -15.14 22.81 -29.32
N TRP A 182 -14.18 23.14 -30.19
CA TRP A 182 -14.47 23.37 -31.59
C TRP A 182 -13.82 22.28 -32.40
N THR A 183 -14.61 21.59 -33.21
CA THR A 183 -14.11 20.62 -34.19
C THR A 183 -14.67 20.96 -35.56
N ARG A 184 -13.78 21.00 -36.54
CA ARG A 184 -14.10 21.54 -37.87
C ARG A 184 -13.33 20.81 -38.95
N GLY A 185 -14.01 20.39 -40.00
CA GLY A 185 -13.36 20.02 -41.27
C GLY A 185 -13.16 21.23 -42.20
N GLY A 186 -12.33 21.06 -43.23
CA GLY A 186 -12.12 22.07 -44.26
C GLY A 186 -11.31 23.30 -43.81
N HIS A 187 -10.50 23.17 -42.76
CA HIS A 187 -9.53 24.20 -42.35
C HIS A 187 -8.39 24.40 -43.38
N ILE A 188 -8.40 23.59 -44.44
CA ILE A 188 -7.61 23.72 -45.65
C ILE A 188 -8.62 23.68 -46.81
N ALA A 189 -8.66 24.73 -47.62
CA ALA A 189 -9.68 24.92 -48.64
C ALA A 189 -9.46 24.00 -49.85
N GLU A 190 -8.22 23.92 -50.34
CA GLU A 190 -7.83 23.00 -51.41
C GLU A 190 -7.78 21.54 -50.90
N ARG A 191 -8.36 20.61 -51.66
CA ARG A 191 -8.30 19.17 -51.41
C ARG A 191 -7.38 18.50 -52.44
N GLY A 192 -6.46 17.65 -51.97
CA GLY A 192 -5.46 16.99 -52.81
C GLY A 192 -5.90 15.65 -53.41
N GLY A 193 -7.07 15.14 -53.02
CA GLY A 193 -7.58 13.81 -53.39
C GLY A 193 -6.98 12.67 -52.57
N HIS A 194 -6.30 12.96 -51.45
CA HIS A 194 -5.79 11.92 -50.55
C HIS A 194 -6.95 11.35 -49.71
N PHE A 195 -6.93 10.06 -49.40
CA PHE A 195 -7.96 9.45 -48.55
C PHE A 195 -8.08 10.02 -47.12
N LEU A 196 -7.12 10.87 -46.71
CA LEU A 196 -7.06 11.53 -45.41
C LEU A 196 -7.30 13.04 -45.53
N ASP A 197 -7.75 13.54 -46.69
CA ASP A 197 -7.98 14.97 -46.92
C ASP A 197 -8.86 15.61 -45.84
N GLU A 198 -9.87 14.88 -45.37
CA GLU A 198 -10.74 15.36 -44.28
C GLU A 198 -10.00 15.49 -42.95
N GLU A 199 -9.05 14.59 -42.66
CA GLU A 199 -8.23 14.63 -41.45
C GLU A 199 -7.16 15.73 -41.56
N PHE A 200 -6.57 15.94 -42.75
CA PHE A 200 -5.64 17.05 -42.98
C PHE A 200 -6.33 18.41 -42.81
N GLY A 201 -7.56 18.52 -43.29
CA GLY A 201 -8.41 19.70 -43.14
C GLY A 201 -9.09 19.82 -41.77
N LEU A 202 -8.80 18.95 -40.81
CA LEU A 202 -9.43 18.98 -39.49
C LEU A 202 -8.70 19.96 -38.57
N ALA A 203 -9.45 20.86 -37.95
CA ALA A 203 -8.98 21.72 -36.87
C ALA A 203 -9.76 21.44 -35.60
N ARG A 204 -9.06 21.37 -34.47
CA ARG A 204 -9.63 21.17 -33.16
C ARG A 204 -9.09 22.20 -32.17
N LEU A 205 -9.98 22.83 -31.43
CA LEU A 205 -9.60 23.75 -30.35
C LEU A 205 -9.87 23.10 -28.99
N PHE A 206 -8.82 23.07 -28.19
CA PHE A 206 -8.81 22.51 -26.85
C PHE A 206 -8.54 23.64 -25.84
N GLN A 207 -9.14 23.52 -24.66
CA GLN A 207 -8.88 24.43 -23.55
C GLN A 207 -8.95 23.69 -22.23
N PHE A 208 -8.04 23.99 -21.32
CA PHE A 208 -8.12 23.61 -19.91
C PHE A 208 -7.67 24.78 -19.04
N SER A 209 -8.04 24.75 -17.76
CA SER A 209 -7.53 25.70 -16.77
C SER A 209 -6.88 24.96 -15.62
N VAL A 210 -5.90 25.62 -14.99
CA VAL A 210 -5.22 25.15 -13.79
C VAL A 210 -5.53 26.11 -12.63
N PRO A 211 -6.15 25.63 -11.53
CA PRO A 211 -6.57 26.50 -10.42
C PRO A 211 -5.38 27.03 -9.63
N LYS A 212 -5.38 28.30 -9.24
CA LYS A 212 -4.30 28.90 -8.43
C LYS A 212 -4.30 28.43 -6.97
N ASP A 213 -5.43 27.91 -6.50
CA ASP A 213 -5.61 27.34 -5.17
C ASP A 213 -5.23 25.84 -5.09
N HIS A 214 -4.95 25.20 -6.24
CA HIS A 214 -4.46 23.83 -6.27
C HIS A 214 -3.06 23.74 -5.64
N PRO A 215 -2.76 22.78 -4.76
CA PRO A 215 -1.49 22.70 -4.02
C PRO A 215 -0.25 22.54 -4.91
N HIS A 216 -0.44 22.05 -6.14
CA HIS A 216 0.63 21.87 -7.12
C HIS A 216 0.70 22.99 -8.17
N PHE A 217 -0.06 24.07 -8.03
CA PHE A 217 0.11 25.30 -8.82
C PHE A 217 1.32 26.08 -8.26
N LEU A 218 2.50 25.85 -8.84
CA LEU A 218 3.77 26.28 -8.26
C LEU A 218 4.60 27.06 -9.28
N PHE A 219 5.03 28.26 -8.88
CA PHE A 219 6.11 28.98 -9.51
C PHE A 219 7.44 28.61 -8.84
N HIS A 220 8.45 28.26 -9.63
CA HIS A 220 9.76 27.98 -9.05
C HIS A 220 10.42 29.27 -8.55
N PRO A 221 10.94 29.29 -7.32
CA PRO A 221 11.61 30.46 -6.77
C PRO A 221 12.92 30.73 -7.52
N GLY A 222 13.12 31.97 -7.97
CA GLY A 222 14.37 32.39 -8.60
C GLY A 222 14.18 33.65 -9.45
N PRO A 223 15.26 34.43 -9.67
CA PRO A 223 15.19 35.56 -10.60
C PRO A 223 14.98 35.03 -12.03
N PHE A 224 13.89 35.47 -12.66
CA PHE A 224 13.61 35.22 -14.07
C PHE A 224 13.32 36.56 -14.75
N ASP A 225 14.11 36.90 -15.77
CA ASP A 225 14.03 38.20 -16.44
C ASP A 225 12.94 38.20 -17.51
N SER A 226 11.70 38.38 -17.09
CA SER A 226 10.55 38.54 -17.98
C SER A 226 9.54 39.48 -17.33
N GLU A 227 9.19 40.55 -18.04
CA GLU A 227 8.18 41.50 -17.59
C GLU A 227 6.79 40.88 -17.68
N ALA A 228 6.52 40.11 -18.75
CA ALA A 228 5.28 39.37 -18.88
C ALA A 228 5.08 38.38 -17.73
N TRP A 229 6.15 37.70 -17.30
CA TRP A 229 6.10 36.75 -16.19
C TRP A 229 5.80 37.43 -14.84
N ARG A 230 6.48 38.55 -14.54
CA ARG A 230 6.22 39.34 -13.33
C ARG A 230 4.78 39.86 -13.29
N ARG A 231 4.27 40.36 -14.42
CA ARG A 231 2.89 40.83 -14.53
C ARG A 231 1.87 39.71 -14.41
N LEU A 232 2.17 38.51 -14.92
CA LEU A 232 1.30 37.35 -14.78
C LEU A 232 1.13 36.98 -13.30
N GLN A 233 2.25 36.92 -12.56
CA GLN A 233 2.24 36.65 -11.13
C GLN A 233 1.46 37.70 -10.35
N LEU A 234 1.67 38.99 -10.65
CA LEU A 234 0.89 40.08 -10.03
C LEU A 234 -0.60 39.97 -10.34
N ALA A 235 -0.96 39.67 -11.59
CA ALA A 235 -2.36 39.54 -11.98
C ALA A 235 -3.06 38.34 -11.33
N LEU A 236 -2.32 37.27 -10.99
CA LEU A 236 -2.85 36.12 -10.25
C LEU A 236 -3.22 36.45 -8.79
N GLU A 237 -2.74 37.57 -8.23
CA GLU A 237 -3.11 38.03 -6.88
C GLU A 237 -4.57 38.52 -6.81
N ASP A 238 -5.19 38.87 -7.94
CA ASP A 238 -6.59 39.30 -8.02
C ASP A 238 -7.57 38.16 -7.66
N ASP A 239 -8.49 38.40 -6.72
CA ASP A 239 -9.50 37.44 -6.26
C ASP A 239 -10.50 37.00 -7.34
N ASP A 240 -10.65 37.80 -8.40
CA ASP A 240 -11.46 37.45 -9.58
C ASP A 240 -10.72 36.51 -10.55
N VAL A 241 -9.40 36.35 -10.39
CA VAL A 241 -8.60 35.39 -11.14
C VAL A 241 -8.57 34.07 -10.39
N LEU A 242 -9.09 33.02 -11.00
CA LEU A 242 -9.13 31.66 -10.46
C LEU A 242 -7.87 30.85 -10.78
N GLY A 243 -7.10 31.25 -11.78
CA GLY A 243 -5.88 30.55 -12.19
C GLY A 243 -5.45 30.90 -13.60
N LEU A 244 -4.87 29.94 -14.31
CA LEU A 244 -4.45 30.10 -15.70
C LEU A 244 -5.30 29.24 -16.63
N THR A 245 -5.71 29.81 -17.76
CA THR A 245 -6.31 29.09 -18.88
C THR A 245 -5.25 28.86 -19.95
N VAL A 246 -5.21 27.65 -20.49
CA VAL A 246 -4.39 27.28 -21.64
C VAL A 246 -5.32 26.87 -22.77
N GLN A 247 -5.34 27.66 -23.85
CA GLN A 247 -6.11 27.38 -25.05
C GLN A 247 -5.16 27.08 -26.21
N TYR A 248 -5.40 26.01 -26.96
CA TYR A 248 -4.59 25.66 -28.11
C TYR A 248 -5.41 25.01 -29.22
N ALA A 249 -5.04 25.28 -30.47
CA ALA A 249 -5.61 24.70 -31.66
C ALA A 249 -4.63 23.72 -32.29
N LEU A 250 -5.14 22.56 -32.72
CA LEU A 250 -4.42 21.54 -33.47
C LEU A 250 -5.02 21.42 -34.86
N PHE A 251 -4.18 21.49 -35.89
CA PHE A 251 -4.59 21.41 -37.30
C PHE A 251 -3.45 20.93 -38.18
N ASN A 252 -3.71 20.75 -39.49
CA ASN A 252 -2.70 20.36 -40.48
C ASN A 252 -1.95 19.08 -40.09
N MET A 253 -2.69 17.99 -39.94
CA MET A 253 -2.11 16.68 -39.68
C MET A 253 -1.03 16.35 -40.73
N SER A 254 0.13 15.86 -40.29
CA SER A 254 1.21 15.35 -41.14
C SER A 254 0.75 14.14 -41.95
N THR A 255 1.24 14.01 -43.18
CA THR A 255 0.99 12.80 -43.98
C THR A 255 1.70 11.60 -43.33
N PRO A 256 0.98 10.52 -42.94
CA PRO A 256 1.62 9.33 -42.38
C PRO A 256 2.58 8.70 -43.39
N PRO A 257 3.84 8.43 -43.03
CA PRO A 257 4.82 7.91 -43.99
C PRO A 257 4.57 6.44 -44.37
N GLN A 258 3.91 5.68 -43.48
CA GLN A 258 3.53 4.28 -43.64
C GLN A 258 2.43 3.93 -42.61
N PRO A 259 1.75 2.78 -42.72
CA PRO A 259 0.80 2.33 -41.71
C PRO A 259 1.42 2.24 -40.31
N ASN A 260 0.59 2.41 -39.28
CA ASN A 260 0.98 2.31 -37.87
C ASN A 260 2.06 3.34 -37.48
N SER A 261 1.96 4.54 -38.05
CA SER A 261 2.83 5.67 -37.73
C SER A 261 2.08 6.72 -36.92
N PRO A 262 2.70 7.28 -35.86
CA PRO A 262 2.18 8.48 -35.22
C PRO A 262 2.22 9.65 -36.20
N VAL A 263 1.32 10.61 -36.00
CA VAL A 263 1.23 11.83 -36.80
C VAL A 263 1.52 13.06 -35.95
N PHE A 264 1.85 14.16 -36.63
CA PHE A 264 2.07 15.47 -36.02
C PHE A 264 1.00 16.44 -36.50
N HIS A 265 0.64 17.41 -35.68
CA HIS A 265 -0.26 18.50 -36.05
C HIS A 265 0.45 19.81 -35.75
N ASP A 266 0.25 20.83 -36.59
CA ASP A 266 0.61 22.19 -36.22
C ASP A 266 -0.20 22.59 -34.99
N MET A 267 0.47 23.25 -34.06
CA MET A 267 -0.12 23.73 -32.82
C MET A 267 0.16 25.22 -32.65
N VAL A 268 -0.90 25.98 -32.40
CA VAL A 268 -0.79 27.35 -31.87
C VAL A 268 -1.64 27.45 -30.62
N GLY A 269 -1.18 28.19 -29.64
CA GLY A 269 -1.89 28.36 -28.40
C GLY A 269 -1.47 29.59 -27.64
N VAL A 270 -2.15 29.78 -26.52
CA VAL A 270 -2.05 30.97 -25.68
C VAL A 270 -2.39 30.59 -24.24
N VAL A 271 -1.55 31.06 -23.33
CA VAL A 271 -1.80 31.03 -21.88
C VAL A 271 -2.26 32.42 -21.46
N GLY A 272 -3.34 32.47 -20.68
CA GLY A 272 -3.89 33.71 -20.12
C GLY A 272 -4.53 33.46 -18.77
N LEU A 273 -5.16 34.49 -18.20
CA LEU A 273 -5.83 34.40 -16.90
C LEU A 273 -7.20 33.69 -17.03
N TRP A 274 -7.47 32.74 -16.14
CA TRP A 274 -8.79 32.15 -15.97
C TRP A 274 -9.56 32.93 -14.91
N ARG A 275 -10.74 33.47 -15.23
CA ARG A 275 -11.51 34.32 -14.32
C ARG A 275 -12.82 33.71 -13.84
N ARG A 276 -13.32 34.26 -12.74
CA ARG A 276 -14.66 33.96 -12.22
C ARG A 276 -15.72 34.26 -13.28
N GLY A 277 -16.68 33.34 -13.42
CA GLY A 277 -17.74 33.40 -14.43
C GLY A 277 -17.40 32.68 -15.73
N GLU A 278 -16.12 32.40 -15.99
CA GLU A 278 -15.67 31.65 -17.17
C GLU A 278 -15.64 30.15 -16.89
N LEU A 279 -15.92 29.36 -17.91
CA LEU A 279 -15.70 27.91 -17.87
C LEU A 279 -14.21 27.63 -17.98
N ALA A 280 -13.73 26.62 -17.27
CA ALA A 280 -12.33 26.21 -17.30
C ALA A 280 -11.91 25.73 -18.71
N SER A 281 -12.82 25.04 -19.38
CA SER A 281 -12.50 24.23 -20.56
C SER A 281 -13.18 24.71 -21.84
N TYR A 282 -13.76 25.92 -21.86
CA TYR A 282 -14.42 26.49 -23.04
C TYR A 282 -14.01 27.96 -23.31
N PRO A 283 -13.76 28.35 -24.57
CA PRO A 283 -13.49 29.75 -24.94
C PRO A 283 -14.56 30.73 -24.48
N ALA A 284 -14.18 31.73 -23.68
CA ALA A 284 -15.08 32.77 -23.23
C ALA A 284 -15.40 33.80 -24.32
N GLY A 285 -16.50 34.54 -24.13
CA GLY A 285 -16.91 35.67 -24.96
C GLY A 285 -18.22 35.45 -25.71
N ARG A 286 -18.51 36.34 -26.65
CA ARG A 286 -19.65 36.30 -27.56
C ARG A 286 -19.34 35.34 -28.72
N LEU A 287 -20.09 34.25 -28.83
CA LEU A 287 -19.87 33.23 -29.87
C LEU A 287 -20.54 33.65 -31.18
N LEU A 288 -19.74 33.73 -32.25
CA LEU A 288 -20.21 34.02 -33.60
C LEU A 288 -20.00 32.79 -34.48
N ARG A 289 -21.06 32.39 -35.17
CA ARG A 289 -21.11 31.19 -36.02
C ARG A 289 -21.14 31.54 -37.50
N PRO A 290 -20.39 30.80 -38.33
CA PRO A 290 -20.31 31.03 -39.77
C PRO A 290 -21.63 30.69 -40.47
N ARG A 291 -21.95 31.41 -41.55
CA ARG A 291 -23.06 31.08 -42.46
C ARG A 291 -22.60 30.24 -43.66
N GLN A 292 -21.35 30.41 -44.09
CA GLN A 292 -20.77 29.68 -45.21
C GLN A 292 -20.12 28.38 -44.73
N PRO A 293 -20.26 27.27 -45.50
CA PRO A 293 -19.53 26.06 -45.21
C PRO A 293 -18.02 26.30 -45.31
N GLY A 294 -17.24 25.65 -44.44
CA GLY A 294 -15.79 25.78 -44.39
C GLY A 294 -15.27 26.91 -43.49
N LEU A 295 -16.03 27.98 -43.21
CA LEU A 295 -15.70 29.01 -42.19
C LEU A 295 -16.14 28.59 -40.80
N GLY A 296 -15.61 29.21 -39.73
CA GLY A 296 -15.65 28.66 -38.37
C GLY A 296 -15.89 29.56 -37.23
N ASP A 297 -16.31 28.93 -36.14
CA ASP A 297 -16.67 29.61 -34.93
C ASP A 297 -15.52 30.49 -34.43
N LEU A 298 -15.92 31.64 -33.93
CA LEU A 298 -15.04 32.60 -33.29
C LEU A 298 -15.74 33.12 -32.05
N THR A 299 -14.95 33.53 -31.06
CA THR A 299 -15.45 34.34 -29.97
C THR A 299 -14.88 35.74 -30.04
N LEU A 300 -15.65 36.71 -29.56
CA LEU A 300 -15.16 38.07 -29.36
C LEU A 300 -15.56 38.59 -27.99
N ARG A 301 -14.82 39.57 -27.47
CA ARG A 301 -15.14 40.26 -26.23
C ARG A 301 -14.84 41.72 -26.41
N VAL A 302 -15.77 42.54 -25.95
CA VAL A 302 -15.66 44.00 -25.95
C VAL A 302 -15.38 44.45 -24.53
N SER A 303 -14.30 45.20 -24.33
CA SER A 303 -13.95 45.77 -23.03
C SER A 303 -12.92 46.88 -23.17
N GLY A 304 -13.04 47.94 -22.37
CA GLY A 304 -12.03 49.01 -22.28
C GLY A 304 -11.76 49.72 -23.59
N GLY A 305 -12.80 49.98 -24.40
CA GLY A 305 -12.65 50.63 -25.72
C GLY A 305 -11.96 49.77 -26.77
N ARG A 306 -11.93 48.44 -26.58
CA ARG A 306 -11.34 47.49 -27.53
C ARG A 306 -12.24 46.29 -27.76
N VAL A 307 -12.02 45.62 -28.88
CA VAL A 307 -12.53 44.29 -29.16
C VAL A 307 -11.36 43.33 -29.32
N ALA A 308 -11.38 42.24 -28.55
CA ALA A 308 -10.50 41.11 -28.75
C ALA A 308 -11.27 40.03 -29.51
N LEU A 309 -10.64 39.37 -30.49
CA LEU A 309 -11.23 38.28 -31.26
C LEU A 309 -10.35 37.03 -31.16
N ASN A 310 -10.99 35.88 -30.96
CA ASN A 310 -10.39 34.57 -31.11
C ASN A 310 -10.81 33.96 -32.45
N LEU A 311 -9.92 34.08 -33.44
CA LEU A 311 -10.06 33.59 -34.81
C LEU A 311 -9.22 32.32 -35.06
N ALA A 312 -8.71 31.66 -34.00
CA ALA A 312 -7.72 30.58 -34.10
C ALA A 312 -8.10 29.48 -35.11
N CYS A 313 -9.40 29.12 -35.17
CA CYS A 313 -9.95 28.13 -36.11
C CYS A 313 -10.93 28.72 -37.14
N ALA A 314 -11.19 30.03 -37.12
CA ALA A 314 -12.31 30.63 -37.84
C ALA A 314 -12.10 30.65 -39.37
N ILE A 315 -10.90 31.00 -39.82
CA ILE A 315 -10.58 31.16 -41.24
C ILE A 315 -9.68 30.01 -41.70
N PRO A 316 -10.03 29.29 -42.78
CA PRO A 316 -9.20 28.26 -43.39
C PRO A 316 -7.92 28.79 -44.04
N PHE A 317 -6.94 27.91 -44.17
CA PHE A 317 -5.80 28.10 -45.08
C PHE A 317 -6.20 27.77 -46.52
N SER A 318 -5.62 28.47 -47.50
CA SER A 318 -5.96 28.30 -48.91
C SER A 318 -5.46 26.95 -49.45
N THR A 319 -4.20 26.63 -49.20
CA THR A 319 -3.50 25.47 -49.77
C THR A 319 -2.67 24.74 -48.71
N ARG A 320 -2.29 23.50 -49.03
CA ARG A 320 -1.38 22.68 -48.24
C ARG A 320 -0.39 22.00 -49.18
N ALA A 321 0.90 22.10 -48.88
CA ALA A 321 1.93 21.41 -49.63
C ALA A 321 1.79 19.88 -49.49
N ALA A 322 2.32 19.14 -50.47
CA ALA A 322 2.34 17.67 -50.41
C ALA A 322 3.35 17.16 -49.34
N GLN A 323 4.45 17.89 -49.14
CA GLN A 323 5.53 17.54 -48.22
C GLN A 323 6.02 18.80 -47.46
N PRO A 324 6.66 18.63 -46.30
CA PRO A 324 7.32 19.74 -45.60
C PRO A 324 8.47 20.33 -46.44
N SER A 325 8.63 21.64 -46.41
CA SER A 325 9.69 22.38 -47.12
C SER A 325 11.09 22.16 -46.55
N ALA A 326 11.20 21.74 -45.29
CA ALA A 326 12.45 21.53 -44.59
C ALA A 326 12.46 20.19 -43.84
N PRO A 327 13.61 19.52 -43.71
CA PRO A 327 13.70 18.19 -43.08
C PRO A 327 13.30 18.16 -41.60
N ASP A 328 13.47 19.28 -40.90
CA ASP A 328 13.13 19.46 -39.48
C ASP A 328 11.67 19.83 -39.24
N ARG A 329 10.94 20.18 -40.31
CA ARG A 329 9.51 20.48 -40.24
C ARG A 329 8.68 19.19 -40.27
N LEU A 330 7.80 19.02 -39.29
CA LEU A 330 7.03 17.78 -39.09
C LEU A 330 5.71 17.72 -39.89
N THR A 331 5.23 18.87 -40.35
CA THR A 331 3.94 19.05 -41.05
C THR A 331 4.16 19.78 -42.38
N PRO A 332 3.41 19.45 -43.45
CA PRO A 332 3.54 20.18 -44.71
C PRO A 332 3.20 21.67 -44.58
N ASP A 333 3.84 22.51 -45.38
CA ASP A 333 3.59 23.95 -45.33
C ASP A 333 2.17 24.31 -45.74
N LEU A 334 1.61 25.30 -45.06
CA LEU A 334 0.30 25.87 -45.36
C LEU A 334 0.45 27.16 -46.15
N GLY A 335 -0.49 27.40 -47.06
CA GLY A 335 -0.64 28.69 -47.72
C GLY A 335 -1.11 29.79 -46.76
N ALA A 336 -1.47 30.95 -47.30
CA ALA A 336 -2.09 32.01 -46.50
C ALA A 336 -3.52 31.65 -46.07
N LYS A 337 -4.05 32.33 -45.05
CA LYS A 337 -5.49 32.29 -44.77
C LYS A 337 -6.29 32.82 -45.97
N LEU A 338 -7.49 32.29 -46.19
CA LEU A 338 -8.36 32.71 -47.29
C LEU A 338 -8.52 34.23 -47.32
N PRO A 339 -8.34 34.89 -48.49
CA PRO A 339 -8.47 36.33 -48.62
C PRO A 339 -9.95 36.72 -48.69
N LEU A 340 -10.58 36.85 -47.52
CA LEU A 340 -12.00 37.18 -47.39
C LEU A 340 -12.27 38.69 -47.50
N GLY A 341 -11.26 39.53 -47.77
CA GLY A 341 -11.34 40.98 -47.65
C GLY A 341 -11.31 41.45 -46.20
N ASP A 342 -11.48 42.76 -45.99
CA ASP A 342 -11.63 43.32 -44.65
C ASP A 342 -12.94 42.81 -44.01
N LEU A 343 -12.86 42.28 -42.79
CA LEU A 343 -14.03 41.87 -42.04
C LEU A 343 -14.56 43.03 -41.20
N LEU A 344 -15.85 43.30 -41.30
CA LEU A 344 -16.54 44.40 -40.64
C LEU A 344 -17.40 43.86 -39.52
N LEU A 345 -17.07 44.22 -38.28
CA LEU A 345 -17.87 43.88 -37.10
C LEU A 345 -18.98 44.93 -36.96
N ARG A 346 -20.23 44.48 -36.98
CA ARG A 346 -21.41 45.33 -36.87
C ARG A 346 -22.34 44.85 -35.76
N ASP A 347 -23.10 45.79 -35.22
CA ASP A 347 -24.18 45.53 -34.27
C ASP A 347 -25.52 45.26 -34.97
N GLU A 348 -26.59 45.06 -34.20
CA GLU A 348 -27.92 44.71 -34.71
C GLU A 348 -28.52 45.83 -35.59
N ASP A 349 -28.16 47.08 -35.30
CA ASP A 349 -28.57 48.27 -36.07
C ASP A 349 -27.70 48.47 -37.34
N GLY A 350 -26.73 47.59 -37.58
CA GLY A 350 -25.81 47.64 -38.72
C GLY A 350 -24.65 48.62 -38.56
N ALA A 351 -24.45 49.20 -37.38
CA ALA A 351 -23.38 50.15 -37.13
C ALA A 351 -22.02 49.47 -37.01
N LEU A 352 -20.99 50.08 -37.60
CA LEU A 352 -19.63 49.54 -37.57
C LEU A 352 -18.99 49.71 -36.18
N LEU A 353 -18.59 48.59 -35.57
CA LEU A 353 -17.93 48.52 -34.27
C LEU A 353 -16.41 48.42 -34.39
N ALA A 354 -15.93 47.63 -35.34
CA ALA A 354 -14.50 47.43 -35.61
C ALA A 354 -14.28 46.91 -37.04
N ARG A 355 -13.06 47.09 -37.55
CA ARG A 355 -12.60 46.55 -38.83
C ARG A 355 -11.42 45.64 -38.58
N VAL A 356 -11.49 44.39 -39.05
CA VAL A 356 -10.37 43.44 -39.07
C VAL A 356 -9.75 43.51 -40.47
N PRO A 357 -8.57 44.13 -40.64
CA PRO A 357 -7.92 44.21 -41.95
C PRO A 357 -7.57 42.82 -42.47
N GLN A 358 -7.66 42.61 -43.80
CA GLN A 358 -7.26 41.33 -44.39
C GLN A 358 -5.83 40.92 -44.01
N ALA A 359 -4.89 41.86 -44.09
CA ALA A 359 -3.49 41.60 -43.76
C ALA A 359 -3.31 41.08 -42.33
N LEU A 360 -4.16 41.51 -41.39
CA LEU A 360 -4.04 41.15 -39.98
C LEU A 360 -4.40 39.68 -39.74
N TYR A 361 -5.53 39.19 -40.25
CA TYR A 361 -5.88 37.77 -40.07
C TYR A 361 -5.08 36.84 -41.00
N GLN A 362 -4.50 37.36 -42.09
CA GLN A 362 -3.57 36.60 -42.94
C GLN A 362 -2.19 36.43 -42.29
N ASP A 363 -1.76 37.36 -41.44
CA ASP A 363 -0.56 37.24 -40.60
C ASP A 363 -0.75 36.31 -39.38
N TYR A 364 -1.41 35.18 -39.63
CA TYR A 364 -1.85 34.22 -38.61
C TYR A 364 -0.70 33.68 -37.77
N TRP A 365 0.46 33.41 -38.37
CA TRP A 365 1.61 32.86 -37.64
C TRP A 365 2.27 33.85 -36.69
N THR A 366 1.97 35.14 -36.83
CA THR A 366 2.45 36.20 -35.94
C THR A 366 1.54 36.37 -34.73
N ASN A 367 0.22 36.26 -34.89
CA ASN A 367 -0.78 36.53 -33.86
C ASN A 367 -1.58 35.31 -33.36
N HIS A 368 -1.37 34.14 -33.97
CA HIS A 368 -2.03 32.87 -33.65
C HIS A 368 -3.57 32.91 -33.73
N GLY A 369 -4.12 33.86 -34.47
CA GLY A 369 -5.56 34.10 -34.58
C GLY A 369 -6.15 34.87 -33.42
N ILE A 370 -5.37 35.37 -32.46
CA ILE A 370 -5.86 36.25 -31.40
C ILE A 370 -5.52 37.69 -31.77
N VAL A 371 -6.53 38.53 -31.96
CA VAL A 371 -6.33 39.91 -32.43
C VAL A 371 -7.08 40.90 -31.56
N ASP A 372 -6.44 42.01 -31.22
CA ASP A 372 -7.05 43.13 -30.51
C ASP A 372 -7.19 44.33 -31.45
N LEU A 373 -8.35 44.96 -31.43
CA LEU A 373 -8.68 46.09 -32.29
C LEU A 373 -9.34 47.21 -31.48
N PRO A 374 -9.15 48.47 -31.88
CA PRO A 374 -9.87 49.58 -31.26
C PRO A 374 -11.38 49.45 -31.52
N LEU A 375 -12.17 49.71 -30.49
CA LEU A 375 -13.62 49.76 -30.58
C LEU A 375 -14.06 51.17 -31.02
N LEU A 376 -14.82 51.26 -32.10
CA LEU A 376 -15.33 52.52 -32.64
C LEU A 376 -16.57 53.02 -31.87
N ARG A 377 -17.38 52.09 -31.35
CA ARG A 377 -18.60 52.37 -30.57
C ARG A 377 -18.99 51.15 -29.72
N GLU A 378 -19.71 51.39 -28.64
CA GLU A 378 -20.26 50.32 -27.80
C GLU A 378 -21.32 49.50 -28.57
N PRO A 379 -21.28 48.16 -28.50
CA PRO A 379 -22.20 47.28 -29.22
C PRO A 379 -23.64 47.40 -28.69
N ARG A 380 -24.62 47.30 -29.59
CA ARG A 380 -26.04 47.13 -29.26
C ARG A 380 -26.61 45.88 -29.91
N GLY A 381 -27.30 45.05 -29.13
CA GLY A 381 -27.92 43.87 -29.69
C GLY A 381 -26.91 42.79 -30.13
N SER A 382 -27.35 41.90 -31.00
CA SER A 382 -26.54 40.82 -31.58
C SER A 382 -25.49 41.35 -32.55
N LEU A 383 -24.39 40.61 -32.73
CA LEU A 383 -23.29 41.00 -33.59
C LEU A 383 -23.22 40.19 -34.88
N THR A 384 -22.67 40.83 -35.90
CA THR A 384 -22.30 40.19 -37.15
C THR A 384 -20.87 40.59 -37.53
N LEU A 385 -20.07 39.60 -37.94
CA LEU A 385 -18.77 39.86 -38.56
C LEU A 385 -18.90 39.45 -40.02
N SER A 386 -18.67 40.36 -40.97
CA SER A 386 -18.92 40.05 -42.38
C SER A 386 -18.01 40.77 -43.36
N SER A 387 -17.92 40.20 -44.55
CA SER A 387 -17.39 40.79 -45.78
C SER A 387 -18.28 40.35 -46.95
N GLU A 388 -17.87 40.66 -48.18
CA GLU A 388 -18.56 40.16 -49.38
C GLU A 388 -18.51 38.63 -49.53
N LEU A 389 -17.53 37.97 -48.88
CA LEU A 389 -17.25 36.54 -49.05
C LEU A 389 -17.61 35.69 -47.82
N ALA A 390 -17.82 36.33 -46.68
CA ALA A 390 -17.94 35.64 -45.40
C ALA A 390 -18.90 36.36 -44.46
N GLU A 391 -19.66 35.60 -43.68
CA GLU A 391 -20.57 36.12 -42.66
C GLU A 391 -20.56 35.19 -41.45
N TRP A 392 -20.36 35.78 -40.27
CA TRP A 392 -20.63 35.16 -38.99
C TRP A 392 -21.71 35.92 -38.26
N ARG A 393 -22.65 35.20 -37.65
CA ARG A 393 -23.72 35.74 -36.83
C ARG A 393 -23.58 35.25 -35.41
N GLU A 394 -23.81 36.15 -34.47
CA GLU A 394 -23.81 35.77 -33.07
C GLU A 394 -24.93 34.79 -32.74
N GLN A 395 -24.59 33.80 -31.93
CA GLN A 395 -25.55 32.96 -31.26
C GLN A 395 -25.95 33.65 -29.95
N ASP A 396 -27.19 34.16 -29.90
CA ASP A 396 -27.67 34.99 -28.79
C ASP A 396 -27.65 34.27 -27.44
N TRP A 397 -28.10 33.01 -27.41
CA TRP A 397 -28.01 32.17 -26.23
C TRP A 397 -27.08 30.99 -26.49
N VAL A 398 -26.11 30.84 -25.60
CA VAL A 398 -25.18 29.71 -25.61
C VAL A 398 -25.10 29.11 -24.21
N THR A 399 -25.45 27.84 -24.10
CA THR A 399 -25.38 27.05 -22.87
C THR A 399 -24.25 26.04 -23.00
N GLN A 400 -23.35 26.05 -22.03
CA GLN A 400 -22.10 25.29 -22.04
C GLN A 400 -21.85 24.64 -20.68
N SER A 401 -20.97 23.64 -20.67
CA SER A 401 -20.53 22.95 -19.46
C SER A 401 -19.03 22.69 -19.51
N ASP A 402 -18.38 22.66 -18.35
CA ASP A 402 -17.02 22.15 -18.24
C ASP A 402 -16.93 20.64 -18.50
N ALA A 403 -18.05 19.91 -18.40
CA ALA A 403 -18.15 18.57 -18.95
C ALA A 403 -18.00 18.61 -20.48
N SER A 404 -16.86 18.14 -20.96
CA SER A 404 -16.58 18.03 -22.40
C SER A 404 -16.96 16.68 -23.00
N ASN A 405 -17.08 15.67 -22.15
CA ASN A 405 -17.49 14.33 -22.51
C ASN A 405 -17.93 13.59 -21.23
N LEU A 406 -18.85 12.62 -21.36
CA LEU A 406 -19.44 11.93 -20.21
C LEU A 406 -19.41 10.41 -20.39
N TYR A 407 -19.25 9.70 -19.28
CA TYR A 407 -19.32 8.24 -19.23
C TYR A 407 -20.30 7.82 -18.14
N LEU A 408 -21.47 7.32 -18.54
CA LEU A 408 -22.52 6.93 -17.61
C LEU A 408 -22.61 5.42 -17.53
N GLU A 409 -22.76 4.86 -16.33
CA GLU A 409 -23.06 3.43 -16.18
C GLU A 409 -24.48 3.12 -16.66
N ALA A 410 -24.67 1.95 -17.25
CA ALA A 410 -26.00 1.40 -17.50
C ALA A 410 -26.74 1.13 -16.18
N PRO A 411 -28.08 1.12 -16.16
CA PRO A 411 -28.82 0.83 -14.95
C PRO A 411 -28.70 -0.66 -14.59
N ASP A 412 -28.47 -0.97 -13.32
CA ASP A 412 -28.59 -2.33 -12.81
C ASP A 412 -30.06 -2.63 -12.54
N ARG A 413 -30.76 -3.03 -13.61
CA ARG A 413 -32.20 -3.31 -13.54
C ARG A 413 -32.52 -4.48 -12.62
N ARG A 414 -31.61 -5.45 -12.46
CA ARG A 414 -31.81 -6.63 -11.61
C ARG A 414 -31.95 -6.23 -10.15
N HIS A 415 -31.16 -5.25 -9.71
CA HIS A 415 -31.17 -4.76 -8.33
C HIS A 415 -31.85 -3.39 -8.17
N GLY A 416 -32.45 -2.85 -9.24
CA GLY A 416 -33.12 -1.54 -9.22
C GLY A 416 -32.19 -0.36 -8.94
N ARG A 417 -30.91 -0.45 -9.31
CA ARG A 417 -29.90 0.59 -9.05
C ARG A 417 -29.64 1.43 -10.30
N PHE A 418 -29.51 2.74 -10.09
CA PHE A 418 -29.19 3.72 -11.11
C PHE A 418 -27.96 4.51 -10.67
N PHE A 419 -27.19 5.01 -11.65
CA PHE A 419 -25.90 5.67 -11.42
C PHE A 419 -25.91 7.06 -12.04
N PRO A 420 -26.67 8.01 -11.46
CA PRO A 420 -26.72 9.37 -11.94
C PRO A 420 -25.41 10.11 -11.69
N GLU A 421 -24.98 10.92 -12.67
CA GLU A 421 -23.89 11.90 -12.52
C GLU A 421 -24.41 13.33 -12.64
N SER A 422 -23.85 14.26 -11.85
CA SER A 422 -24.20 15.68 -11.92
C SER A 422 -23.21 16.44 -12.79
N ILE A 423 -23.72 17.33 -13.66
CA ILE A 423 -22.93 18.32 -14.39
C ILE A 423 -23.50 19.72 -14.15
N ALA A 424 -22.63 20.73 -14.20
CA ALA A 424 -23.04 22.13 -14.15
C ALA A 424 -23.09 22.71 -15.57
N LEU A 425 -24.19 23.38 -15.90
CA LEU A 425 -24.35 24.14 -17.13
C LEU A 425 -24.44 25.63 -16.79
N ARG A 426 -23.80 26.45 -17.62
CA ARG A 426 -23.91 27.91 -17.58
C ARG A 426 -24.46 28.40 -18.89
N SER A 427 -25.41 29.33 -18.81
CA SER A 427 -26.01 29.95 -19.98
C SER A 427 -25.53 31.39 -20.09
N TYR A 428 -25.19 31.77 -21.32
CA TYR A 428 -24.69 33.08 -21.65
C TYR A 428 -25.61 33.71 -22.70
N PHE A 429 -26.20 34.86 -22.37
CA PHE A 429 -26.93 35.67 -23.34
C PHE A 429 -25.98 36.75 -23.86
N ARG A 430 -25.59 36.65 -25.14
CA ARG A 430 -24.68 37.59 -25.81
C ARG A 430 -23.37 37.79 -25.02
N GLY A 431 -22.83 36.68 -24.51
CA GLY A 431 -21.59 36.62 -23.72
C GLY A 431 -21.73 36.96 -22.23
N GLU A 432 -22.90 37.39 -21.77
CA GLU A 432 -23.16 37.66 -20.35
C GLU A 432 -23.82 36.45 -19.67
N ALA A 433 -23.25 36.00 -18.55
CA ALA A 433 -23.85 34.91 -17.77
C ALA A 433 -25.25 35.33 -17.28
N ARG A 434 -26.26 34.51 -17.55
CA ARG A 434 -27.64 34.72 -17.11
C ARG A 434 -28.30 33.39 -16.79
N ALA A 435 -29.05 33.35 -15.70
CA ALA A 435 -29.91 32.22 -15.37
C ALA A 435 -30.87 31.91 -16.54
N ARG A 436 -30.95 30.63 -16.89
CA ARG A 436 -31.86 30.11 -17.92
C ARG A 436 -32.41 28.77 -17.45
N PRO A 437 -33.61 28.74 -16.85
CA PRO A 437 -34.17 27.52 -16.28
C PRO A 437 -34.55 26.50 -17.36
N ASP A 438 -35.12 26.95 -18.48
CA ASP A 438 -35.52 26.09 -19.59
C ASP A 438 -34.46 26.11 -20.70
N ILE A 439 -33.50 25.18 -20.62
CA ILE A 439 -32.46 24.97 -21.63
C ILE A 439 -32.95 23.94 -22.66
N PRO A 440 -33.16 24.33 -23.93
CA PRO A 440 -33.53 23.40 -24.99
C PRO A 440 -32.45 22.35 -25.19
N HIS A 441 -32.85 21.07 -25.15
CA HIS A 441 -31.92 19.97 -25.39
C HIS A 441 -32.60 18.76 -26.05
N ARG A 442 -31.78 17.93 -26.69
CA ARG A 442 -32.19 16.62 -27.20
C ARG A 442 -31.03 15.63 -27.13
N ILE A 443 -31.36 14.36 -26.96
CA ILE A 443 -30.38 13.26 -26.98
C ILE A 443 -30.34 12.68 -28.40
N GLU A 444 -29.14 12.57 -28.97
CA GLU A 444 -28.92 11.94 -30.28
C GLU A 444 -27.94 10.78 -30.15
N GLY A 445 -28.23 9.65 -30.81
CA GLY A 445 -27.36 8.47 -30.85
C GLY A 445 -28.04 7.19 -30.36
N MET A 446 -27.23 6.16 -30.12
CA MET A 446 -27.69 4.84 -29.68
C MET A 446 -27.94 4.80 -28.17
N GLY A 447 -27.14 5.52 -27.38
CA GLY A 447 -27.37 5.64 -25.94
C GLY A 447 -28.65 6.41 -25.60
N LEU A 448 -29.28 6.09 -24.47
CA LEU A 448 -30.37 6.90 -23.89
C LEU A 448 -29.98 7.38 -22.50
N VAL A 449 -30.32 8.63 -22.21
CA VAL A 449 -30.01 9.30 -20.95
C VAL A 449 -31.26 10.01 -20.44
N GLY A 450 -31.56 9.84 -19.16
CA GLY A 450 -32.54 10.66 -18.44
C GLY A 450 -31.87 11.92 -17.92
N VAL A 451 -32.55 13.06 -18.06
CA VAL A 451 -32.06 14.38 -17.64
C VAL A 451 -33.02 14.96 -16.62
N GLU A 452 -32.51 15.26 -15.43
CA GLU A 452 -33.22 16.02 -14.40
C GLU A 452 -32.45 17.32 -14.14
N SER A 453 -33.13 18.45 -14.24
CA SER A 453 -32.51 19.78 -14.11
C SER A 453 -32.95 20.49 -12.85
N ARG A 454 -32.02 21.15 -12.16
CA ARG A 454 -32.27 22.05 -11.03
C ARG A 454 -31.50 23.35 -11.23
N GLN A 455 -32.17 24.49 -11.07
CA GLN A 455 -31.51 25.79 -11.10
C GLN A 455 -30.66 26.00 -9.84
N ASP A 456 -29.43 26.51 -10.00
CA ASP A 456 -28.50 26.85 -8.92
C ASP A 456 -27.84 28.21 -9.21
N GLY A 457 -28.46 29.29 -8.71
CA GLY A 457 -28.06 30.66 -9.05
C GLY A 457 -28.16 30.94 -10.55
N ASP A 458 -27.07 31.44 -11.14
CA ASP A 458 -26.96 31.65 -12.60
C ASP A 458 -26.60 30.38 -13.39
N ALA A 459 -26.27 29.28 -12.69
CA ALA A 459 -26.00 27.99 -13.30
C ALA A 459 -27.23 27.05 -13.18
N ALA A 460 -27.23 25.98 -13.96
CA ALA A 460 -28.15 24.86 -13.80
C ALA A 460 -27.34 23.60 -13.49
N GLU A 461 -27.73 22.87 -12.46
CA GLU A 461 -27.21 21.53 -12.18
C GLU A 461 -28.10 20.51 -12.89
N TRP A 462 -27.51 19.67 -13.73
CA TRP A 462 -28.20 18.56 -14.38
C TRP A 462 -27.71 17.24 -13.83
N ARG A 463 -28.66 16.40 -13.43
CA ARG A 463 -28.44 15.02 -13.02
C ARG A 463 -28.78 14.11 -14.20
N LEU A 464 -27.77 13.42 -14.71
CA LEU A 464 -27.81 12.59 -15.92
C LEU A 464 -27.74 11.12 -15.55
N THR A 465 -28.73 10.33 -15.99
CA THR A 465 -28.80 8.89 -15.69
C THR A 465 -28.77 8.07 -16.97
N GLY A 466 -27.83 7.12 -17.09
CA GLY A 466 -27.81 6.17 -18.19
C GLY A 466 -29.05 5.27 -18.18
N LEU A 467 -29.72 5.13 -19.32
CA LEU A 467 -30.94 4.31 -19.48
C LEU A 467 -30.77 3.18 -20.49
N ARG A 468 -29.97 3.40 -21.54
CA ARG A 468 -29.65 2.39 -22.56
C ARG A 468 -28.18 2.54 -22.97
N PRO A 469 -27.38 1.44 -23.00
CA PRO A 469 -26.00 1.46 -23.46
C PRO A 469 -25.84 2.00 -24.88
N GLY A 470 -24.67 2.57 -25.15
CA GLY A 470 -24.25 3.04 -26.48
C GLY A 470 -23.73 4.47 -26.48
N PRO A 471 -23.03 4.86 -27.56
CA PRO A 471 -22.61 6.25 -27.77
C PRO A 471 -23.82 7.15 -28.04
N ALA A 472 -23.77 8.37 -27.52
CA ALA A 472 -24.78 9.39 -27.69
C ALA A 472 -24.15 10.80 -27.54
N ARG A 473 -24.98 11.83 -27.67
CA ARG A 473 -24.62 13.20 -27.30
C ARG A 473 -25.84 13.97 -26.80
N ILE A 474 -25.61 14.88 -25.88
CA ILE A 474 -26.60 15.88 -25.47
C ILE A 474 -26.40 17.10 -26.37
N VAL A 475 -27.37 17.37 -27.24
CA VAL A 475 -27.35 18.58 -28.08
C VAL A 475 -28.10 19.69 -27.36
N LEU A 476 -27.45 20.84 -27.19
CA LEU A 476 -27.97 22.03 -26.51
C LEU A 476 -28.30 23.13 -27.52
N ASP A 477 -29.23 24.02 -27.15
CA ASP A 477 -29.58 25.24 -27.89
C ASP A 477 -29.80 25.01 -29.39
N ASP A 478 -30.69 24.07 -29.71
CA ASP A 478 -31.09 23.72 -31.08
C ASP A 478 -29.96 23.17 -31.97
N GLY A 479 -28.81 22.80 -31.41
CA GLY A 479 -27.66 22.34 -32.19
C GLY A 479 -26.44 23.23 -32.08
N ALA A 480 -26.47 24.21 -31.18
CA ALA A 480 -25.32 25.06 -30.96
C ALA A 480 -24.15 24.22 -30.41
N GLU A 481 -24.35 23.66 -29.22
CA GLU A 481 -23.33 22.87 -28.54
C GLU A 481 -23.75 21.40 -28.46
N ALA A 482 -22.78 20.52 -28.35
CA ALA A 482 -23.05 19.13 -28.03
C ALA A 482 -22.05 18.62 -26.98
N ILE A 483 -22.54 17.85 -26.03
CA ILE A 483 -21.73 17.13 -25.05
C ILE A 483 -21.76 15.64 -25.46
N PRO A 484 -20.68 15.11 -26.04
CA PRO A 484 -20.52 13.68 -26.26
C PRO A 484 -20.73 12.91 -24.95
N LEU A 485 -21.38 11.75 -25.05
CA LEU A 485 -21.54 10.86 -23.91
C LEU A 485 -21.50 9.40 -24.36
N ARG A 486 -21.04 8.53 -23.47
CA ARG A 486 -21.07 7.09 -23.65
C ARG A 486 -21.80 6.47 -22.48
N VAL A 487 -22.95 5.85 -22.73
CA VAL A 487 -23.54 4.94 -21.73
C VAL A 487 -22.83 3.59 -21.90
N LEU A 488 -22.15 3.16 -20.84
CA LEU A 488 -21.34 1.95 -20.84
C LEU A 488 -22.20 0.68 -20.96
N PRO A 489 -21.62 -0.47 -21.37
CA PRO A 489 -22.38 -1.71 -21.50
C PRO A 489 -23.04 -2.17 -20.19
N ASP A 490 -24.20 -2.82 -20.33
CA ASP A 490 -24.94 -3.40 -19.19
C ASP A 490 -24.31 -4.74 -18.78
N ASP A 491 -23.32 -4.65 -17.88
CA ASP A 491 -22.53 -5.79 -17.41
C ASP A 491 -22.80 -6.18 -15.96
N TRP A 492 -23.87 -5.65 -15.35
CA TRP A 492 -24.14 -5.80 -13.91
C TRP A 492 -24.32 -7.25 -13.45
N ALA A 493 -24.75 -8.15 -14.35
CA ALA A 493 -24.82 -9.58 -14.04
C ALA A 493 -23.45 -10.21 -13.73
N LEU A 494 -22.35 -9.66 -14.24
CA LEU A 494 -21.00 -10.15 -13.96
C LEU A 494 -20.53 -9.79 -12.54
N ASP A 495 -21.17 -8.81 -11.90
CA ASP A 495 -20.80 -8.38 -10.55
C ASP A 495 -21.12 -9.46 -9.50
N ASP A 496 -22.01 -10.40 -9.83
CA ASP A 496 -22.42 -11.52 -8.98
C ASP A 496 -21.41 -12.68 -8.97
N ALA A 497 -20.45 -12.73 -9.92
CA ALA A 497 -19.46 -13.81 -10.02
C ALA A 497 -18.55 -13.87 -8.78
N THR A 498 -18.30 -15.06 -8.24
CA THR A 498 -17.43 -15.22 -7.06
C THR A 498 -15.94 -15.14 -7.43
N VAL A 499 -15.05 -14.95 -6.45
CA VAL A 499 -13.61 -14.92 -6.69
C VAL A 499 -13.11 -16.22 -7.33
N GLU A 500 -13.66 -17.35 -6.93
CA GLU A 500 -13.30 -18.68 -7.44
C GLU A 500 -13.72 -18.86 -8.91
N GLU A 501 -14.80 -18.22 -9.35
CA GLU A 501 -15.28 -18.28 -10.73
C GLU A 501 -14.47 -17.40 -11.69
N VAL A 502 -13.89 -16.29 -11.20
CA VAL A 502 -13.14 -15.33 -12.03
C VAL A 502 -11.69 -15.79 -12.24
N ASP A 503 -11.53 -16.89 -12.97
CA ASP A 503 -10.24 -17.34 -13.47
C ASP A 503 -9.81 -16.57 -14.75
N TYR A 504 -8.67 -16.97 -15.34
CA TYR A 504 -8.18 -16.37 -16.58
C TYR A 504 -9.19 -16.48 -17.73
N ALA A 505 -9.81 -17.64 -17.91
CA ALA A 505 -10.71 -17.89 -19.03
C ALA A 505 -11.98 -17.03 -18.91
N PHE A 506 -12.50 -16.88 -17.69
CA PHE A 506 -13.62 -16.01 -17.36
C PHE A 506 -13.30 -14.55 -17.70
N LEU A 507 -12.19 -14.01 -17.15
CA LEU A 507 -11.83 -12.61 -17.36
C LEU A 507 -11.50 -12.33 -18.85
N TYR A 508 -10.86 -13.28 -19.54
CA TYR A 508 -10.54 -13.14 -20.95
C TYR A 508 -11.80 -13.04 -21.80
N ARG A 509 -12.71 -14.00 -21.63
CA ARG A 509 -13.99 -14.07 -22.35
C ARG A 509 -14.85 -12.82 -22.14
N HIS A 510 -14.97 -12.37 -20.89
CA HIS A 510 -15.90 -11.31 -20.54
C HIS A 510 -15.33 -9.92 -20.68
N VAL A 511 -14.00 -9.73 -20.65
CA VAL A 511 -13.39 -8.39 -20.64
C VAL A 511 -12.27 -8.25 -21.65
N MET A 512 -11.23 -9.09 -21.56
CA MET A 512 -9.97 -8.79 -22.24
C MET A 512 -10.01 -9.03 -23.75
N ALA A 513 -10.80 -10.01 -24.22
CA ALA A 513 -10.84 -10.39 -25.63
C ALA A 513 -11.28 -9.24 -26.56
N TYR A 514 -12.22 -8.39 -26.13
CA TYR A 514 -12.61 -7.20 -26.89
C TYR A 514 -11.40 -6.29 -27.14
N TYR A 515 -10.64 -5.97 -26.09
CA TYR A 515 -9.48 -5.09 -26.21
C TYR A 515 -8.33 -5.73 -27.00
N GLU A 516 -8.15 -7.05 -26.90
CA GLU A 516 -7.18 -7.82 -27.70
C GLU A 516 -7.48 -7.74 -29.20
N LEU A 517 -8.77 -7.77 -29.58
CA LEU A 517 -9.21 -7.70 -30.97
C LEU A 517 -9.12 -6.28 -31.53
N VAL A 518 -9.57 -5.27 -30.77
CA VAL A 518 -9.67 -3.88 -31.25
C VAL A 518 -8.34 -3.12 -31.15
N TYR A 519 -7.48 -3.45 -30.18
CA TYR A 519 -6.22 -2.72 -29.90
C TYR A 519 -4.98 -3.62 -30.04
N PRO A 520 -4.58 -3.99 -31.27
CA PRO A 520 -3.45 -4.91 -31.52
C PRO A 520 -2.10 -4.40 -31.02
N PHE A 521 -1.99 -3.10 -30.67
CA PHE A 521 -0.81 -2.56 -29.99
C PHE A 521 -0.42 -3.36 -28.75
N MET A 522 -1.40 -3.84 -27.97
CA MET A 522 -1.13 -4.59 -26.74
C MET A 522 -0.33 -5.85 -27.05
N SER A 523 -0.81 -6.70 -27.96
CA SER A 523 -0.13 -7.95 -28.32
C SER A 523 1.17 -7.75 -29.09
N ASP A 524 1.30 -6.68 -29.88
CA ASP A 524 2.52 -6.40 -30.66
C ASP A 524 3.65 -5.76 -29.84
N LYS A 525 3.35 -4.87 -28.87
CA LYS A 525 4.37 -4.04 -28.19
C LYS A 525 4.42 -4.20 -26.67
N VAL A 526 3.42 -4.83 -26.04
CA VAL A 526 3.35 -4.98 -24.58
C VAL A 526 3.36 -6.47 -24.21
N PHE A 527 2.21 -7.15 -24.32
CA PHE A 527 2.01 -8.59 -24.31
C PHE A 527 0.57 -8.89 -24.76
N SER A 528 0.31 -10.10 -25.26
CA SER A 528 -1.05 -10.49 -25.66
C SER A 528 -1.90 -10.82 -24.44
N LEU A 529 -3.11 -10.26 -24.38
CA LEU A 529 -4.08 -10.62 -23.34
C LEU A 529 -4.58 -12.07 -23.50
N ALA A 530 -4.34 -12.68 -24.67
CA ALA A 530 -4.58 -14.10 -24.94
C ALA A 530 -3.51 -15.02 -24.30
N ASP A 531 -2.41 -14.48 -23.78
CA ASP A 531 -1.36 -15.25 -23.11
C ASP A 531 -1.61 -15.34 -21.60
N ARG A 532 -2.27 -16.42 -21.16
CA ARG A 532 -2.56 -16.69 -19.74
C ARG A 532 -1.38 -16.44 -18.80
N CYS A 533 -0.20 -16.96 -19.15
CA CYS A 533 0.99 -16.86 -18.30
C CYS A 533 1.43 -15.40 -18.07
N LYS A 534 1.20 -14.50 -19.05
CA LYS A 534 1.49 -13.06 -18.90
C LYS A 534 0.43 -12.40 -18.04
N CYS A 535 -0.86 -12.69 -18.27
CA CYS A 535 -1.96 -12.13 -17.49
C CYS A 535 -1.90 -12.51 -16.01
N GLU A 536 -1.58 -13.77 -15.67
CA GLU A 536 -1.40 -14.20 -14.28
C GLU A 536 -0.18 -13.51 -13.63
N THR A 537 0.94 -13.41 -14.35
CA THR A 537 2.15 -12.71 -13.86
C THR A 537 1.89 -11.24 -13.52
N TYR A 538 1.07 -10.56 -14.32
CA TYR A 538 0.78 -9.12 -14.19
C TYR A 538 -0.60 -8.80 -13.62
N ALA A 539 -1.29 -9.77 -13.00
CA ALA A 539 -2.67 -9.60 -12.50
C ALA A 539 -2.84 -8.36 -11.61
N ARG A 540 -1.86 -8.11 -10.73
CA ARG A 540 -1.86 -6.93 -9.85
C ARG A 540 -1.74 -5.61 -10.62
N LEU A 541 -0.85 -5.56 -11.62
CA LEU A 541 -0.69 -4.38 -12.48
C LEU A 541 -1.97 -4.12 -13.28
N MET A 542 -2.59 -5.18 -13.82
CA MET A 542 -3.84 -5.08 -14.57
C MET A 542 -4.96 -4.47 -13.70
N TRP A 543 -5.11 -4.93 -12.45
CA TRP A 543 -6.03 -4.31 -11.50
C TRP A 543 -5.71 -2.84 -11.26
N GLN A 544 -4.45 -2.50 -10.95
CA GLN A 544 -4.06 -1.11 -10.66
C GLN A 544 -4.32 -0.17 -11.84
N MET A 545 -4.13 -0.62 -13.08
CA MET A 545 -4.41 0.18 -14.26
C MET A 545 -5.92 0.29 -14.57
N CYS A 546 -6.73 -0.68 -14.13
CA CYS A 546 -8.18 -0.71 -14.38
C CYS A 546 -9.03 -0.26 -13.17
N ASP A 547 -8.39 0.10 -12.05
CA ASP A 547 -9.06 0.57 -10.84
C ASP A 547 -9.95 1.78 -11.17
N PRO A 548 -11.27 1.71 -10.89
CA PRO A 548 -12.20 2.81 -11.15
C PRO A 548 -11.78 4.15 -10.54
N GLN A 549 -11.01 4.15 -9.45
CA GLN A 549 -10.50 5.39 -8.83
C GLN A 549 -9.54 6.15 -9.76
N ASN A 550 -8.92 5.46 -10.70
CA ASN A 550 -7.95 6.04 -11.63
C ASN A 550 -8.58 6.52 -12.93
N ARG A 551 -9.91 6.43 -13.12
CA ARG A 551 -10.57 6.62 -14.43
C ARG A 551 -10.23 7.94 -15.14
N ASN A 552 -10.05 9.04 -14.39
CA ASN A 552 -9.62 10.34 -14.91
C ASN A 552 -8.10 10.47 -15.15
N LYS A 553 -7.29 9.51 -14.68
CA LYS A 553 -5.83 9.53 -14.80
C LYS A 553 -5.38 9.02 -16.15
N SER A 554 -4.34 9.61 -16.72
CA SER A 554 -3.86 9.31 -18.09
C SER A 554 -3.29 7.89 -18.26
N TYR A 555 -2.98 7.18 -17.17
CA TYR A 555 -2.51 5.79 -17.19
C TYR A 555 -3.64 4.76 -17.05
N TYR A 556 -4.88 5.18 -16.82
CA TYR A 556 -6.02 4.27 -16.74
C TYR A 556 -6.19 3.46 -18.02
N MET A 557 -6.49 2.17 -17.83
CA MET A 557 -6.79 1.23 -18.90
C MET A 557 -8.21 0.69 -18.78
N PRO A 558 -8.93 0.55 -19.90
CA PRO A 558 -8.51 0.96 -21.25
C PRO A 558 -8.47 2.48 -21.38
N SER A 559 -7.58 3.00 -22.22
CA SER A 559 -7.49 4.44 -22.46
C SER A 559 -8.79 5.03 -23.04
N THR A 560 -9.68 4.23 -23.62
CA THR A 560 -10.98 4.70 -24.12
C THR A 560 -12.05 4.93 -23.05
N ARG A 561 -11.80 4.49 -21.81
CA ARG A 561 -12.76 4.55 -20.68
C ARG A 561 -14.09 3.85 -21.02
N GLU A 562 -14.05 2.84 -21.89
CA GLU A 562 -15.25 2.07 -22.27
C GLU A 562 -15.46 0.83 -21.38
N LEU A 563 -14.68 0.68 -20.31
CA LEU A 563 -14.83 -0.37 -19.30
C LEU A 563 -15.91 0.04 -18.28
N SER A 564 -16.93 -0.79 -18.14
CA SER A 564 -17.99 -0.66 -17.14
C SER A 564 -17.48 -1.00 -15.73
N ALA A 565 -18.12 -0.45 -14.70
CA ALA A 565 -17.72 -0.68 -13.32
C ALA A 565 -17.73 -2.18 -12.90
N PRO A 566 -18.72 -3.01 -13.28
CA PRO A 566 -18.68 -4.45 -13.02
C PRO A 566 -17.43 -5.13 -13.61
N LYS A 567 -17.11 -4.84 -14.88
CA LYS A 567 -15.94 -5.42 -15.54
C LYS A 567 -14.62 -4.93 -14.93
N ALA A 568 -14.54 -3.67 -14.50
CA ALA A 568 -13.38 -3.17 -13.78
C ALA A 568 -13.15 -3.94 -12.46
N ARG A 569 -14.22 -4.22 -11.70
CA ARG A 569 -14.14 -5.02 -10.46
C ARG A 569 -13.73 -6.47 -10.68
N LEU A 570 -13.97 -7.05 -11.86
CA LEU A 570 -13.51 -8.40 -12.17
C LEU A 570 -11.98 -8.53 -12.15
N PHE A 571 -11.22 -7.47 -12.46
CA PHE A 571 -9.75 -7.52 -12.34
C PHE A 571 -9.28 -7.69 -10.90
N LEU A 572 -10.00 -7.12 -9.92
CA LEU A 572 -9.72 -7.34 -8.50
C LEU A 572 -10.04 -8.77 -8.07
N LYS A 573 -11.18 -9.30 -8.52
CA LYS A 573 -11.55 -10.71 -8.25
C LYS A 573 -10.54 -11.67 -8.88
N TYR A 574 -10.09 -11.40 -10.10
CA TYR A 574 -9.03 -12.17 -10.77
C TYR A 574 -7.70 -12.12 -10.02
N LEU A 575 -7.28 -10.95 -9.53
CA LEU A 575 -6.09 -10.83 -8.67
C LEU A 575 -6.24 -11.72 -7.42
N ALA A 576 -7.38 -11.63 -6.73
CA ALA A 576 -7.65 -12.45 -5.55
C ALA A 576 -7.66 -13.96 -5.86
N HIS A 577 -8.18 -14.35 -7.02
CA HIS A 577 -8.16 -15.73 -7.52
C HIS A 577 -6.72 -16.23 -7.70
N VAL A 578 -5.88 -15.47 -8.41
CA VAL A 578 -4.47 -15.81 -8.66
C VAL A 578 -3.68 -15.89 -7.35
N GLU A 579 -3.87 -14.93 -6.44
CA GLU A 579 -3.25 -14.96 -5.10
C GLU A 579 -3.75 -16.16 -4.26
N GLY A 580 -5.03 -16.51 -4.40
CA GLY A 580 -5.63 -17.70 -3.79
C GLY A 580 -5.02 -19.01 -4.29
N GLN A 581 -4.74 -19.13 -5.60
CA GLN A 581 -4.03 -20.28 -6.17
C GLN A 581 -2.57 -20.35 -5.72
N ALA A 582 -1.92 -19.20 -5.51
CA ALA A 582 -0.55 -19.13 -5.00
C ALA A 582 -0.45 -19.54 -3.52
N ARG A 583 -1.58 -19.59 -2.79
CA ARG A 583 -1.63 -20.14 -1.43
C ARG A 583 -1.41 -21.64 -1.50
N LEU A 584 -0.13 -22.06 -1.49
CA LEU A 584 0.26 -23.42 -1.18
C LEU A 584 -0.50 -23.83 0.09
N GLN A 585 -1.24 -24.93 0.02
CA GLN A 585 -1.78 -25.57 1.21
C GLN A 585 -0.57 -25.89 2.08
N ALA A 586 -0.42 -25.16 3.19
CA ALA A 586 0.45 -25.62 4.25
C ALA A 586 0.02 -27.07 4.55
N PRO A 587 0.95 -28.03 4.61
CA PRO A 587 0.58 -29.38 5.01
C PRO A 587 -0.20 -29.28 6.32
N PRO A 588 -1.29 -30.05 6.49
CA PRO A 588 -1.99 -30.08 7.76
C PRO A 588 -0.94 -30.34 8.85
N PRO A 589 -0.96 -29.59 9.97
CA PRO A 589 -0.02 -29.81 11.05
C PRO A 589 -0.08 -31.29 11.42
N ALA A 590 1.07 -31.96 11.42
CA ALA A 590 1.13 -33.33 11.88
C ALA A 590 0.56 -33.34 13.30
N GLY A 591 -0.52 -34.10 13.52
CA GLY A 591 -1.08 -34.26 14.86
C GLY A 591 0.03 -34.73 15.81
N PRO A 592 -0.03 -34.34 17.10
CA PRO A 592 0.97 -34.77 18.08
C PRO A 592 1.15 -36.28 18.02
N ALA A 593 2.41 -36.74 18.06
CA ALA A 593 2.71 -38.17 18.07
C ALA A 593 1.95 -38.82 19.24
N ARG A 594 1.09 -39.79 18.91
CA ARG A 594 0.24 -40.44 19.91
C ARG A 594 1.11 -41.23 20.88
N ILE A 595 0.92 -41.00 22.17
CA ILE A 595 1.56 -41.77 23.24
C ILE A 595 0.69 -43.02 23.47
N GLU A 596 1.23 -44.20 23.18
CA GLU A 596 0.47 -45.46 23.11
C GLU A 596 0.72 -46.40 24.30
N SER A 597 1.66 -46.08 25.19
CA SER A 597 1.97 -46.94 26.34
C SER A 597 2.42 -46.16 27.57
N LYS A 598 2.29 -46.78 28.75
CA LYS A 598 2.78 -46.22 30.03
C LYS A 598 4.27 -45.90 30.00
N ALA A 599 5.08 -46.71 29.32
CA ALA A 599 6.52 -46.47 29.17
C ALA A 599 6.82 -45.22 28.32
N GLN A 600 6.06 -45.03 27.22
CA GLN A 600 6.17 -43.80 26.42
C GLN A 600 5.69 -42.58 27.21
N LEU A 601 4.60 -42.69 27.97
CA LEU A 601 4.13 -41.61 28.85
C LEU A 601 5.18 -41.22 29.89
N ALA A 602 5.82 -42.20 30.54
CA ALA A 602 6.91 -41.94 31.47
C ALA A 602 8.10 -41.24 30.80
N ALA A 603 8.44 -41.62 29.56
CA ALA A 603 9.48 -40.94 28.79
C ALA A 603 9.13 -39.50 28.44
N GLU A 604 7.89 -39.23 28.01
CA GLU A 604 7.41 -37.87 27.73
C GLU A 604 7.31 -37.02 28.99
N LEU A 605 6.93 -37.59 30.13
CA LEU A 605 6.96 -36.89 31.42
C LEU A 605 8.39 -36.54 31.84
N ARG A 606 9.39 -37.42 31.62
CA ARG A 606 10.81 -37.07 31.84
C ARG A 606 11.24 -35.92 30.94
N LYS A 607 10.83 -35.91 29.66
CA LYS A 607 11.08 -34.77 28.76
C LYS A 607 10.39 -33.50 29.24
N ALA A 608 9.17 -33.59 29.78
CA ALA A 608 8.48 -32.44 30.36
C ALA A 608 9.22 -31.91 31.60
N VAL A 609 9.75 -32.78 32.46
CA VAL A 609 10.63 -32.37 33.57
C VAL A 609 11.87 -31.62 33.06
N ASP A 610 12.54 -32.14 32.02
CA ASP A 610 13.69 -31.47 31.40
C ASP A 610 13.28 -30.10 30.81
N LEU A 611 12.10 -30.02 30.20
CA LEU A 611 11.53 -28.82 29.61
C LEU A 611 11.27 -27.74 30.67
N GLU A 612 10.49 -28.05 31.72
CA GLU A 612 10.17 -27.11 32.80
C GLU A 612 11.43 -26.59 33.50
N LEU A 613 12.38 -27.50 33.77
CA LEU A 613 13.67 -27.12 34.35
C LEU A 613 14.44 -26.16 33.43
N SER A 614 14.44 -26.43 32.13
CA SER A 614 15.16 -25.61 31.14
C SER A 614 14.51 -24.24 30.93
N VAL A 615 13.18 -24.17 30.92
CA VAL A 615 12.41 -22.91 30.85
C VAL A 615 12.64 -22.07 32.11
N MET A 616 12.46 -22.66 33.29
CA MET A 616 12.71 -22.01 34.58
C MET A 616 14.11 -21.37 34.66
N LEU A 617 15.15 -22.10 34.26
CA LEU A 617 16.52 -21.61 34.31
C LEU A 617 16.75 -20.40 33.38
N GLN A 618 16.06 -20.34 32.24
CA GLN A 618 16.11 -19.17 31.36
C GLN A 618 15.49 -17.94 32.02
N TYR A 619 14.32 -18.08 32.65
CA TYR A 619 13.69 -16.98 33.40
C TYR A 619 14.58 -16.49 34.54
N LEU A 620 15.16 -17.41 35.32
CA LEU A 620 16.10 -17.07 36.40
C LEU A 620 17.31 -16.31 35.86
N TYR A 621 17.91 -16.79 34.77
CA TYR A 621 19.08 -16.15 34.16
C TYR A 621 18.75 -14.74 33.67
N ALA A 622 17.64 -14.58 32.93
CA ALA A 622 17.17 -13.28 32.46
C ALA A 622 16.90 -12.33 33.64
N ALA A 623 16.20 -12.80 34.67
CA ALA A 623 15.89 -11.99 35.85
C ALA A 623 17.14 -11.57 36.63
N TYR A 624 18.11 -12.46 36.81
CA TYR A 624 19.35 -12.16 37.52
C TYR A 624 20.28 -11.25 36.71
N SER A 625 20.14 -11.22 35.38
CA SER A 625 20.88 -10.26 34.55
C SER A 625 20.42 -8.83 34.81
N ILE A 626 19.18 -8.62 35.27
CA ILE A 626 18.69 -7.30 35.64
C ILE A 626 19.26 -6.91 37.02
N PRO A 627 19.97 -5.77 37.14
CA PRO A 627 20.46 -5.24 38.40
C PRO A 627 19.37 -5.23 39.47
N ASN A 628 19.73 -5.54 40.72
CA ASN A 628 18.78 -5.38 41.82
C ASN A 628 18.50 -3.89 42.09
N TYR A 629 17.46 -3.59 42.88
CA TYR A 629 17.05 -2.21 43.14
C TYR A 629 18.19 -1.31 43.64
N ALA A 630 19.08 -1.82 44.52
CA ALA A 630 20.20 -1.03 45.03
C ALA A 630 21.24 -0.70 43.93
N GLN A 631 21.52 -1.66 43.04
CA GLN A 631 22.36 -1.44 41.87
C GLN A 631 21.69 -0.51 40.86
N GLY A 632 20.38 -0.62 40.67
CA GLY A 632 19.59 0.29 39.84
C GLY A 632 19.63 1.72 40.36
N GLN A 633 19.54 1.94 41.69
CA GLN A 633 19.72 3.27 42.29
C GLN A 633 21.11 3.84 42.01
N GLN A 634 22.15 3.01 42.03
CA GLN A 634 23.49 3.46 41.68
C GLN A 634 23.57 3.86 40.20
N ARG A 635 22.98 3.09 39.30
CA ARG A 635 22.89 3.43 37.86
C ARG A 635 22.15 4.74 37.60
N VAL A 636 21.11 5.04 38.38
CA VAL A 636 20.43 6.34 38.33
C VAL A 636 21.36 7.48 38.79
N ARG A 637 22.12 7.28 39.87
CA ARG A 637 23.11 8.26 40.35
C ARG A 637 24.24 8.49 39.35
N ASP A 638 24.65 7.44 38.64
CA ASP A 638 25.69 7.49 37.62
C ASP A 638 25.17 8.05 36.27
N GLY A 639 23.88 8.39 36.18
CA GLY A 639 23.24 8.90 34.96
C GLY A 639 23.01 7.86 33.86
N ALA A 640 23.23 6.58 34.15
CA ALA A 640 23.03 5.50 33.20
C ALA A 640 21.54 5.14 33.02
N TRP A 641 20.73 5.28 34.06
CA TRP A 641 19.28 5.03 34.04
C TRP A 641 18.49 6.25 34.52
N THR A 642 17.23 6.38 34.10
CA THR A 642 16.26 7.32 34.69
C THR A 642 15.50 6.70 35.87
N ALA A 643 14.76 7.51 36.62
CA ALA A 643 13.92 7.03 37.72
C ALA A 643 12.78 6.12 37.21
N GLU A 644 12.22 6.43 36.04
CA GLU A 644 11.18 5.65 35.37
C GLU A 644 11.73 4.30 34.90
N GLN A 645 12.96 4.27 34.37
CA GLN A 645 13.65 3.04 33.99
C GLN A 645 13.97 2.15 35.21
N LEU A 646 14.36 2.75 36.34
CA LEU A 646 14.50 2.02 37.60
C LEU A 646 13.17 1.40 38.04
N GLN A 647 12.07 2.15 37.97
CA GLN A 647 10.74 1.65 38.30
C GLN A 647 10.31 0.53 37.34
N LEU A 648 10.57 0.66 36.04
CA LEU A 648 10.24 -0.40 35.07
C LEU A 648 11.05 -1.68 35.33
N ALA A 649 12.36 -1.57 35.58
CA ALA A 649 13.23 -2.72 35.77
C ALA A 649 13.04 -3.40 37.14
N CYS A 650 12.92 -2.61 38.21
CA CYS A 650 13.00 -3.07 39.60
C CYS A 650 11.79 -2.71 40.47
N GLY A 651 10.80 -2.01 39.91
CA GLY A 651 9.63 -1.55 40.63
C GLY A 651 9.90 -0.38 41.57
N SER A 652 8.91 -0.11 42.42
CA SER A 652 8.99 0.99 43.38
C SER A 652 9.92 0.70 44.56
N GLY A 653 10.44 1.76 45.19
CA GLY A 653 11.24 1.65 46.41
C GLY A 653 10.50 1.06 47.61
N ASP A 654 9.17 0.97 47.54
CA ASP A 654 8.31 0.32 48.53
C ASP A 654 8.43 -1.22 48.48
N ARG A 655 8.83 -1.79 47.34
CA ARG A 655 9.11 -3.23 47.13
C ARG A 655 7.99 -4.20 47.58
N ARG A 656 6.75 -3.70 47.75
CA ARG A 656 5.62 -4.48 48.28
C ARG A 656 4.92 -5.33 47.23
N ARG A 657 4.56 -4.74 46.08
CA ARG A 657 3.81 -5.42 44.99
C ARG A 657 4.37 -5.13 43.61
N ASP A 658 4.86 -3.91 43.40
CA ASP A 658 5.53 -3.54 42.16
C ASP A 658 7.04 -3.73 42.31
N GLY A 659 7.55 -4.88 41.85
CA GLY A 659 8.98 -5.18 41.76
C GLY A 659 9.54 -5.11 40.33
N GLY A 660 8.79 -4.50 39.40
CA GLY A 660 9.18 -4.33 38.00
C GLY A 660 9.35 -5.64 37.24
N ILE A 661 9.99 -5.55 36.07
CA ILE A 661 10.32 -6.68 35.18
C ILE A 661 11.06 -7.77 35.94
N ARG A 662 12.05 -7.39 36.76
CA ARG A 662 12.87 -8.34 37.51
C ARG A 662 12.04 -9.22 38.43
N ALA A 663 11.10 -8.66 39.18
CA ALA A 663 10.24 -9.45 40.07
C ALA A 663 9.27 -10.32 39.28
N ALA A 664 8.66 -9.79 38.20
CA ALA A 664 7.75 -10.56 37.36
C ALA A 664 8.41 -11.82 36.78
N LEU A 665 9.65 -11.72 36.28
CA LEU A 665 10.39 -12.89 35.79
C LEU A 665 10.75 -13.89 36.90
N LEU A 666 11.07 -13.41 38.11
CA LEU A 666 11.34 -14.28 39.26
C LEU A 666 10.06 -14.98 39.77
N GLU A 667 8.92 -14.32 39.68
CA GLU A 667 7.62 -14.90 39.99
C GLU A 667 7.25 -15.98 38.98
N ILE A 668 7.43 -15.73 37.68
CA ILE A 668 7.22 -16.76 36.63
C ILE A 668 8.15 -17.94 36.87
N ALA A 669 9.46 -17.71 37.07
CA ALA A 669 10.41 -18.78 37.38
C ALA A 669 10.02 -19.60 38.63
N HIS A 670 9.40 -18.95 39.61
CA HIS A 670 8.90 -19.64 40.79
C HIS A 670 7.70 -20.52 40.47
N GLU A 671 6.81 -20.09 39.58
CA GLU A 671 5.68 -20.88 39.10
C GLU A 671 6.16 -22.07 38.25
N GLU A 672 7.17 -21.89 37.40
CA GLU A 672 7.80 -23.00 36.66
C GLU A 672 8.43 -24.06 37.58
N MET A 673 8.96 -23.63 38.73
CA MET A 673 9.45 -24.57 39.74
C MET A 673 8.32 -25.46 40.28
N ILE A 674 7.11 -24.89 40.41
CA ILE A 674 5.93 -25.66 40.82
C ILE A 674 5.50 -26.59 39.69
N HIS A 675 5.54 -26.16 38.42
CA HIS A 675 5.28 -27.01 37.27
C HIS A 675 6.23 -28.22 37.24
N TYR A 676 7.54 -27.99 37.39
CA TYR A 676 8.57 -29.03 37.51
C TYR A 676 8.23 -30.07 38.61
N LEU A 677 7.74 -29.62 39.77
CA LEU A 677 7.35 -30.51 40.87
C LEU A 677 6.07 -31.30 40.55
N VAL A 678 5.07 -30.65 39.95
CA VAL A 678 3.82 -31.31 39.52
C VAL A 678 4.13 -32.40 38.48
N VAL A 679 4.98 -32.13 37.50
CA VAL A 679 5.36 -33.12 36.48
C VAL A 679 6.13 -34.29 37.10
N ASN A 680 7.02 -34.01 38.06
CA ASN A 680 7.66 -35.08 38.83
C ASN A 680 6.65 -35.91 39.65
N ASN A 681 5.61 -35.29 40.23
CA ASN A 681 4.54 -36.03 40.91
C ASN A 681 3.73 -36.89 39.92
N LEU A 682 3.44 -36.40 38.72
CA LEU A 682 2.83 -37.20 37.65
C LEU A 682 3.69 -38.43 37.33
N LEU A 683 5.00 -38.23 37.15
CA LEU A 683 5.95 -39.30 36.87
C LEU A 683 6.00 -40.32 38.01
N MET A 684 6.13 -39.87 39.26
CA MET A 684 6.18 -40.74 40.44
C MET A 684 4.88 -41.49 40.70
N ALA A 685 3.72 -40.89 40.41
CA ALA A 685 2.44 -41.57 40.53
C ALA A 685 2.29 -42.76 39.55
N LEU A 686 3.06 -42.76 38.45
CA LEU A 686 3.18 -43.91 37.54
C LEU A 686 4.10 -45.02 38.09
N GLY A 687 4.76 -44.80 39.24
CA GLY A 687 5.69 -45.74 39.87
C GLY A 687 7.17 -45.52 39.50
N GLU A 688 7.48 -44.44 38.78
CA GLU A 688 8.85 -44.05 38.45
C GLU A 688 9.51 -43.33 39.64
N PRO A 689 10.85 -43.36 39.79
CA PRO A 689 11.53 -42.56 40.80
C PRO A 689 11.53 -41.07 40.45
N PHE A 690 11.72 -40.22 41.46
CA PHE A 690 11.99 -38.79 41.25
C PHE A 690 13.11 -38.58 40.23
N TYR A 691 12.89 -37.66 39.29
CA TYR A 691 13.83 -37.34 38.23
C TYR A 691 14.26 -35.88 38.36
N ALA A 692 15.55 -35.65 38.62
CA ALA A 692 16.09 -34.30 38.80
C ALA A 692 16.03 -33.44 37.53
N GLY A 693 15.88 -34.05 36.37
CA GLY A 693 15.97 -33.37 35.08
C GLY A 693 17.41 -33.09 34.64
N VAL A 694 17.55 -32.81 33.35
CA VAL A 694 18.77 -32.35 32.69
C VAL A 694 18.45 -31.03 31.99
N PRO A 695 19.06 -29.90 32.38
CA PRO A 695 18.91 -28.65 31.65
C PRO A 695 19.43 -28.77 30.22
N LEU A 696 18.60 -28.43 29.24
CA LEU A 696 18.94 -28.49 27.82
C LEU A 696 18.87 -27.09 27.20
N MET A 697 19.91 -26.73 26.44
CA MET A 697 20.00 -25.46 25.70
C MET A 697 20.49 -25.74 24.27
N GLY A 698 20.25 -24.78 23.37
CA GLY A 698 20.69 -24.79 21.99
C GLY A 698 20.25 -26.05 21.23
N GLU A 699 21.20 -26.66 20.54
CA GLU A 699 20.93 -27.84 19.69
C GLU A 699 20.40 -29.05 20.49
N ALA A 700 20.85 -29.23 21.73
CA ALA A 700 20.36 -30.33 22.58
C ALA A 700 18.86 -30.18 22.89
N ALA A 701 18.42 -28.95 23.20
CA ALA A 701 17.01 -28.65 23.42
C ALA A 701 16.19 -28.81 22.13
N ARG A 702 16.72 -28.34 21.00
CA ARG A 702 16.08 -28.48 19.68
C ARG A 702 15.81 -29.94 19.34
N GLN A 703 16.79 -30.81 19.58
CA GLN A 703 16.67 -32.25 19.34
C GLN A 703 15.71 -32.94 20.32
N ALA A 704 15.72 -32.55 21.60
CA ALA A 704 14.89 -33.17 22.62
C ALA A 704 13.41 -32.77 22.53
N PHE A 705 13.13 -31.48 22.31
CA PHE A 705 11.76 -30.93 22.39
C PHE A 705 11.11 -30.74 21.02
N GLY A 706 11.91 -30.54 19.97
CA GLY A 706 11.42 -30.32 18.60
C GLY A 706 10.64 -29.01 18.43
N LEU A 707 10.94 -28.00 19.27
CA LEU A 707 10.33 -26.67 19.20
C LEU A 707 11.10 -25.79 18.20
N ASP A 708 10.41 -24.85 17.57
CA ASP A 708 10.99 -23.87 16.63
C ASP A 708 11.70 -22.71 17.33
N THR A 709 11.56 -22.63 18.66
CA THR A 709 12.09 -21.56 19.51
C THR A 709 13.33 -22.04 20.23
N GLU A 710 14.42 -21.27 20.11
CA GLU A 710 15.70 -21.62 20.72
C GLU A 710 15.66 -21.47 22.25
N PHE A 711 16.19 -22.47 22.95
CA PHE A 711 16.45 -22.42 24.39
C PHE A 711 17.87 -21.93 24.63
N ALA A 712 18.04 -20.85 25.37
CA ALA A 712 19.34 -20.31 25.71
C ALA A 712 19.28 -19.47 26.98
N LEU A 713 20.24 -19.68 27.87
CA LEU A 713 20.52 -18.79 28.99
C LEU A 713 21.09 -17.49 28.43
N GLU A 714 20.25 -16.46 28.37
CA GLU A 714 20.61 -15.14 27.85
C GLU A 714 20.18 -14.03 28.79
N PRO A 715 20.94 -12.91 28.85
CA PRO A 715 20.49 -11.71 29.53
C PRO A 715 19.12 -11.26 29.03
N PHE A 716 18.39 -10.55 29.88
CA PHE A 716 17.11 -9.96 29.50
C PHE A 716 17.30 -8.95 28.38
N SER A 717 16.48 -9.09 27.33
CA SER A 717 16.39 -8.17 26.19
C SER A 717 15.01 -8.32 25.56
N GLU A 718 14.65 -7.42 24.64
CA GLU A 718 13.41 -7.57 23.85
C GLU A 718 13.37 -8.91 23.09
N SER A 719 14.52 -9.37 22.59
CA SER A 719 14.62 -10.67 21.89
C SER A 719 14.38 -11.83 22.84
N THR A 720 14.94 -11.81 24.05
CA THR A 720 14.73 -12.85 25.07
C THR A 720 13.26 -12.89 25.48
N LEU A 721 12.63 -11.73 25.64
CA LEU A 721 11.21 -11.62 25.98
C LEU A 721 10.30 -12.15 24.86
N ALA A 722 10.61 -11.85 23.59
CA ALA A 722 9.88 -12.41 22.46
C ALA A 722 9.98 -13.94 22.40
N ARG A 723 11.15 -14.52 22.73
CA ARG A 723 11.31 -15.98 22.86
C ARG A 723 10.43 -16.52 23.98
N PHE A 724 10.39 -15.89 25.15
CA PHE A 724 9.53 -16.32 26.25
C PHE A 724 8.04 -16.29 25.89
N VAL A 725 7.56 -15.20 25.26
CA VAL A 725 6.17 -15.13 24.76
C VAL A 725 5.85 -16.27 23.79
N ARG A 726 6.82 -16.68 22.97
CA ARG A 726 6.66 -17.78 22.01
C ARG A 726 6.69 -19.16 22.68
N LEU A 727 7.45 -19.34 23.76
CA LEU A 727 7.45 -20.58 24.56
C LEU A 727 6.09 -20.81 25.21
N GLU A 728 5.54 -19.76 25.86
CA GLU A 728 4.22 -19.79 26.53
C GLU A 728 3.02 -19.71 25.57
N TRP A 729 3.23 -19.92 24.27
CA TRP A 729 2.20 -19.65 23.28
C TRP A 729 1.02 -20.63 23.43
N PRO A 730 -0.21 -20.13 23.64
CA PRO A 730 -1.36 -20.97 23.92
C PRO A 730 -1.82 -21.80 22.72
N HIS A 731 -2.26 -23.02 23.01
CA HIS A 731 -2.79 -23.94 22.00
C HIS A 731 -4.04 -23.41 21.28
N PHE A 732 -4.85 -22.57 21.95
CA PHE A 732 -6.06 -21.97 21.36
C PHE A 732 -5.75 -20.78 20.43
N ILE A 733 -4.50 -20.31 20.36
CA ILE A 733 -4.06 -19.31 19.37
C ILE A 733 -3.23 -20.03 18.31
N PRO A 734 -3.61 -20.00 17.03
CA PRO A 734 -2.85 -20.66 15.96
C PRO A 734 -1.37 -20.25 15.95
N ALA A 735 -0.47 -21.24 15.96
CA ALA A 735 0.98 -21.06 15.92
C ALA A 735 1.57 -21.66 14.63
N PRO A 736 2.68 -21.10 14.08
CA PRO A 736 3.30 -21.62 12.86
C PRO A 736 4.04 -22.96 13.05
N GLY A 737 4.25 -23.40 14.29
CA GLY A 737 4.98 -24.62 14.61
C GLY A 737 4.66 -25.14 16.01
N LYS A 738 5.25 -26.28 16.35
CA LYS A 738 5.04 -26.97 17.64
C LYS A 738 5.30 -26.04 18.83
N SER A 739 4.45 -26.08 19.85
CA SER A 739 4.62 -25.35 21.11
C SER A 739 4.74 -26.29 22.33
N ILE A 740 5.03 -25.71 23.51
CA ILE A 740 4.99 -26.43 24.80
C ILE A 740 3.57 -26.98 25.05
N ALA A 741 2.55 -26.18 24.73
CA ALA A 741 1.15 -26.58 24.86
C ALA A 741 0.81 -27.86 24.07
N ASP A 742 1.44 -28.10 22.91
CA ASP A 742 1.24 -29.33 22.15
C ASP A 742 1.81 -30.56 22.87
N CYS A 743 2.93 -30.41 23.59
CA CYS A 743 3.49 -31.48 24.42
C CYS A 743 2.55 -31.85 25.56
N TYR A 744 2.01 -30.86 26.29
CA TYR A 744 1.06 -31.11 27.37
C TYR A 744 -0.29 -31.62 26.86
N ALA A 745 -0.75 -31.19 25.69
CA ALA A 745 -1.95 -31.76 25.06
C ALA A 745 -1.79 -33.27 24.79
N ALA A 746 -0.62 -33.70 24.30
CA ALA A 746 -0.31 -35.11 24.08
C ALA A 746 -0.27 -35.90 25.41
N ILE A 747 0.38 -35.36 26.44
CA ILE A 747 0.44 -35.96 27.78
C ILE A 747 -0.97 -36.08 28.39
N ARG A 748 -1.77 -35.01 28.32
CA ARG A 748 -3.17 -34.99 28.77
C ARG A 748 -3.99 -36.07 28.08
N GLN A 749 -3.89 -36.17 26.76
CA GLN A 749 -4.62 -37.18 26.00
C GLN A 749 -4.16 -38.60 26.39
N ALA A 750 -2.87 -38.81 26.66
CA ALA A 750 -2.37 -40.10 27.12
C ALA A 750 -2.94 -40.52 28.49
N PHE A 751 -3.10 -39.59 29.44
CA PHE A 751 -3.75 -39.87 30.72
C PHE A 751 -5.24 -40.22 30.58
N LEU A 752 -5.90 -39.67 29.56
CA LEU A 752 -7.29 -40.03 29.20
C LEU A 752 -7.38 -41.41 28.55
N ASP A 753 -6.51 -41.67 27.57
CA ASP A 753 -6.58 -42.85 26.70
C ASP A 753 -6.06 -44.13 27.37
N LEU A 754 -4.97 -44.03 28.15
CA LEU A 754 -4.29 -45.21 28.68
C LEU A 754 -5.03 -45.78 29.91
N PRO A 755 -5.37 -47.08 29.92
CA PRO A 755 -5.96 -47.75 31.08
C PRO A 755 -4.88 -48.11 32.12
N ASP A 756 -5.32 -48.39 33.36
CA ASP A 756 -4.52 -49.00 34.44
C ASP A 756 -3.18 -48.30 34.78
N LEU A 757 -3.09 -46.98 34.56
CA LEU A 757 -1.88 -46.20 34.85
C LEU A 757 -1.49 -46.23 36.34
N PHE A 758 -2.50 -46.17 37.21
CA PHE A 758 -2.36 -46.26 38.67
C PHE A 758 -2.74 -47.67 39.10
N GLY A 759 -1.80 -48.45 39.65
CA GLY A 759 -2.10 -49.76 40.24
C GLY A 759 -3.26 -49.68 41.27
N GLY A 760 -4.04 -50.73 41.46
CA GLY A 760 -5.36 -50.66 42.11
C GLY A 760 -5.44 -50.34 43.61
N GLU A 761 -4.34 -50.13 44.34
CA GLU A 761 -4.41 -49.69 45.75
C GLU A 761 -4.73 -48.19 45.86
N ALA A 762 -5.95 -47.86 46.30
CA ALA A 762 -6.35 -46.51 46.66
C ALA A 762 -5.54 -46.02 47.88
N GLY A 763 -4.67 -45.04 47.69
CA GLY A 763 -3.83 -44.46 48.73
C GLY A 763 -2.92 -43.37 48.17
N LYS A 764 -2.47 -42.44 49.02
CA LYS A 764 -1.57 -41.34 48.62
C LYS A 764 -0.30 -41.88 47.95
N ARG A 765 0.01 -41.39 46.73
CA ARG A 765 1.19 -41.80 45.93
C ARG A 765 2.21 -40.70 45.65
N GLY A 766 1.90 -39.46 45.98
CA GLY A 766 2.79 -38.32 45.81
C GLY A 766 3.02 -37.59 47.13
N GLY A 767 4.08 -36.78 47.18
CA GLY A 767 4.34 -35.89 48.31
C GLY A 767 3.27 -34.79 48.43
N GLU A 768 2.97 -34.38 49.66
CA GLU A 768 2.18 -33.17 49.91
C GLU A 768 3.07 -31.93 49.77
N HIS A 769 2.63 -31.00 48.92
CA HIS A 769 3.29 -29.72 48.67
C HIS A 769 2.30 -28.59 48.98
N HIS A 770 2.21 -28.14 50.23
CA HIS A 770 1.51 -26.88 50.51
C HIS A 770 2.42 -25.71 50.14
N LEU A 771 2.68 -25.57 48.84
CA LEU A 771 3.62 -24.61 48.30
C LEU A 771 2.90 -23.81 47.21
N PHE A 772 2.72 -22.52 47.50
CA PHE A 772 2.62 -21.44 46.49
C PHE A 772 1.56 -21.61 45.40
N LEU A 773 0.30 -21.85 45.77
CA LEU A 773 -0.82 -21.68 44.85
C LEU A 773 -1.01 -20.19 44.53
N ASN A 774 -1.20 -19.86 43.25
CA ASN A 774 -1.66 -18.52 42.86
C ASN A 774 -3.06 -18.24 43.45
N GLU A 775 -3.45 -16.96 43.51
CA GLU A 775 -4.70 -16.56 44.19
C GLU A 775 -5.94 -17.25 43.61
N LEU A 776 -6.00 -17.41 42.28
CA LEU A 776 -7.11 -18.06 41.60
C LEU A 776 -7.27 -19.53 42.03
N THR A 777 -6.18 -20.29 41.97
CA THR A 777 -6.18 -21.70 42.36
C THR A 777 -6.42 -21.85 43.86
N ASN A 778 -5.82 -21.00 44.68
CA ASN A 778 -6.03 -21.03 46.12
C ASN A 778 -7.48 -20.71 46.52
N ARG A 779 -8.16 -19.81 45.81
CA ARG A 779 -9.58 -19.51 46.06
C ARG A 779 -10.48 -20.67 45.66
N ALA A 780 -10.22 -21.30 44.53
CA ALA A 780 -11.02 -22.42 44.03
C ALA A 780 -10.72 -23.73 44.79
N HIS A 781 -9.46 -23.95 45.16
CA HIS A 781 -8.94 -25.20 45.72
C HIS A 781 -7.93 -24.95 46.86
N PRO A 782 -8.33 -24.32 47.98
CA PRO A 782 -7.42 -23.95 49.08
C PRO A 782 -6.77 -25.16 49.77
N GLY A 783 -7.35 -26.34 49.61
CA GLY A 783 -6.83 -27.60 50.16
C GLY A 783 -5.86 -28.35 49.25
N TYR A 784 -5.63 -27.89 48.01
CA TYR A 784 -4.81 -28.62 47.04
C TYR A 784 -3.33 -28.68 47.49
N GLN A 785 -2.70 -29.83 47.30
CA GLN A 785 -1.35 -30.15 47.79
C GLN A 785 -0.40 -30.63 46.67
N LEU A 786 -0.74 -30.37 45.41
CA LEU A 786 -0.04 -30.89 44.22
C LEU A 786 0.03 -32.42 44.14
N GLU A 787 -0.80 -33.14 44.90
CA GLU A 787 -0.81 -34.60 44.96
C GLU A 787 -1.39 -35.19 43.66
N VAL A 788 -0.80 -36.28 43.21
CA VAL A 788 -1.29 -37.10 42.09
C VAL A 788 -1.38 -38.54 42.56
N PHE A 789 -2.56 -39.15 42.49
CA PHE A 789 -2.79 -40.54 42.91
C PHE A 789 -3.81 -41.28 42.04
N ASP A 790 -4.56 -40.56 41.22
CA ASP A 790 -5.54 -41.08 40.27
C ASP A 790 -5.56 -40.23 38.99
N ARG A 791 -6.42 -40.60 38.04
CA ARG A 791 -6.53 -39.91 36.76
C ARG A 791 -7.02 -38.47 36.93
N ASP A 792 -7.98 -38.22 37.82
CA ASP A 792 -8.58 -36.89 37.97
C ASP A 792 -7.57 -35.89 38.58
N SER A 793 -6.83 -36.32 39.60
CA SER A 793 -5.72 -35.53 40.17
C SER A 793 -4.59 -35.29 39.17
N ALA A 794 -4.29 -36.26 38.30
CA ALA A 794 -3.31 -36.08 37.22
C ALA A 794 -3.76 -35.05 36.18
N LEU A 795 -5.01 -35.15 35.71
CA LEU A 795 -5.57 -34.19 34.76
C LEU A 795 -5.70 -32.78 35.35
N PHE A 796 -6.00 -32.68 36.64
CA PHE A 796 -5.99 -31.41 37.37
C PHE A 796 -4.58 -30.83 37.45
N GLY A 797 -3.56 -31.63 37.76
CA GLY A 797 -2.16 -31.19 37.77
C GLY A 797 -1.69 -30.70 36.40
N ILE A 798 -2.07 -31.39 35.32
CA ILE A 798 -1.75 -30.96 33.95
C ILE A 798 -2.45 -29.64 33.61
N ALA A 799 -3.74 -29.52 33.93
CA ALA A 799 -4.49 -28.29 33.72
C ALA A 799 -3.90 -27.11 34.51
N PHE A 800 -3.51 -27.35 35.77
CA PHE A 800 -2.85 -26.34 36.60
C PHE A 800 -1.59 -25.76 35.95
N VAL A 801 -0.73 -26.64 35.40
CA VAL A 801 0.49 -26.21 34.67
C VAL A 801 0.12 -25.39 33.43
N THR A 802 -0.77 -25.91 32.58
CA THR A 802 -1.10 -25.23 31.31
C THR A 802 -1.92 -23.95 31.50
N ASP A 803 -2.75 -23.87 32.53
CA ASP A 803 -3.55 -22.69 32.82
C ASP A 803 -2.67 -21.56 33.37
N GLN A 804 -1.61 -21.88 34.14
CA GLN A 804 -0.68 -20.89 34.68
C GLN A 804 0.34 -20.43 33.61
N GLY A 805 0.82 -21.34 32.76
CA GLY A 805 1.68 -21.01 31.61
C GLY A 805 0.95 -20.27 30.51
N GLU A 806 0.06 -20.96 29.79
CA GLU A 806 -0.55 -20.47 28.56
C GLU A 806 -1.93 -19.80 28.73
N GLY A 807 -2.56 -19.92 29.90
CA GLY A 807 -3.82 -19.25 30.22
C GLY A 807 -5.10 -20.03 29.91
N GLY A 808 -4.99 -21.28 29.45
CA GLY A 808 -6.11 -22.19 29.24
C GLY A 808 -6.99 -21.86 28.03
N ALA A 809 -7.72 -20.73 28.07
CA ALA A 809 -8.59 -20.24 26.99
C ALA A 809 -8.70 -18.70 27.03
N LEU A 810 -9.07 -18.05 25.92
CA LEU A 810 -9.21 -16.57 25.86
C LEU A 810 -10.19 -15.98 26.89
N ASP A 811 -11.22 -16.73 27.27
CA ASP A 811 -12.24 -16.35 28.25
C ASP A 811 -11.98 -16.92 29.65
N SER A 812 -10.87 -17.63 29.85
CA SER A 812 -10.48 -18.18 31.14
C SER A 812 -10.07 -17.07 32.10
N PRO A 813 -10.48 -17.11 33.38
CA PRO A 813 -9.97 -16.18 34.39
C PRO A 813 -8.45 -16.32 34.59
N HIS A 814 -7.85 -17.44 34.17
CA HIS A 814 -6.41 -17.64 34.23
C HIS A 814 -5.66 -16.87 33.14
N TYR A 815 -6.30 -16.54 32.00
CA TYR A 815 -5.63 -15.93 30.86
C TYR A 815 -4.93 -14.61 31.21
N GLU A 816 -5.62 -13.71 31.94
CA GLU A 816 -5.05 -12.42 32.35
C GLU A 816 -3.83 -12.56 33.28
N HIS A 817 -3.73 -13.68 34.00
CA HIS A 817 -2.65 -13.95 34.96
C HIS A 817 -1.61 -14.95 34.45
N SER A 818 -1.79 -15.47 33.24
CA SER A 818 -0.89 -16.43 32.61
C SER A 818 0.50 -15.86 32.35
N HIS A 819 1.51 -16.72 32.26
CA HIS A 819 2.86 -16.32 31.85
C HIS A 819 2.83 -15.63 30.49
N PHE A 820 2.12 -16.23 29.53
CA PHE A 820 1.92 -15.67 28.19
C PHE A 820 1.48 -14.20 28.22
N GLN A 821 0.40 -13.90 28.94
CA GLN A 821 -0.15 -12.56 28.98
C GLN A 821 0.73 -11.59 29.77
N ARG A 822 1.30 -12.02 30.91
CA ARG A 822 2.24 -11.20 31.71
C ARG A 822 3.48 -10.80 30.91
N LEU A 823 4.00 -11.72 30.09
CA LEU A 823 5.14 -11.45 29.20
C LEU A 823 4.76 -10.52 28.04
N ARG A 824 3.54 -10.65 27.48
CA ARG A 824 3.05 -9.71 26.45
C ARG A 824 2.85 -8.30 27.00
N GLU A 825 2.30 -8.16 28.21
CA GLU A 825 2.17 -6.87 28.89
C GLU A 825 3.53 -6.26 29.22
N MET A 826 4.51 -7.09 29.57
CA MET A 826 5.89 -6.66 29.72
C MET A 826 6.47 -6.15 28.40
N SER A 827 6.22 -6.85 27.28
CA SER A 827 6.68 -6.44 25.95
C SER A 827 6.06 -5.11 25.55
N ALA A 828 4.75 -4.93 25.77
CA ALA A 828 4.06 -3.67 25.53
C ALA A 828 4.66 -2.50 26.35
N ARG A 829 4.99 -2.72 27.62
CA ARG A 829 5.61 -1.70 28.49
C ARG A 829 7.01 -1.28 28.05
N ILE A 830 7.80 -2.22 27.51
CA ILE A 830 9.16 -1.94 26.99
C ILE A 830 9.07 -1.22 25.65
N MET A 831 8.23 -1.70 24.73
CA MET A 831 8.03 -1.04 23.43
C MET A 831 7.43 0.35 23.55
N ALA A 832 6.73 0.66 24.66
CA ALA A 832 6.21 1.98 24.96
C ALA A 832 7.27 2.98 25.48
N GLN A 833 8.51 2.55 25.74
CA GLN A 833 9.59 3.46 26.15
C GLN A 833 9.99 4.38 24.99
N SER A 834 10.28 5.65 25.28
CA SER A 834 10.67 6.64 24.27
C SER A 834 12.06 6.41 23.67
N ALA A 835 12.90 5.60 24.33
CA ALA A 835 14.21 5.20 23.88
C ALA A 835 14.47 3.71 24.23
N PRO A 836 15.28 2.99 23.43
CA PRO A 836 15.63 1.61 23.73
C PRO A 836 16.22 1.47 25.13
N PHE A 837 15.63 0.60 25.94
CA PHE A 837 16.04 0.37 27.32
C PHE A 837 16.45 -1.09 27.52
N GLU A 838 17.75 -1.31 27.71
CA GLU A 838 18.34 -2.62 27.98
C GLU A 838 18.75 -2.70 29.46
N PRO A 839 17.88 -3.19 30.35
CA PRO A 839 18.16 -3.18 31.79
C PRO A 839 19.20 -4.24 32.19
N ALA A 840 19.50 -5.22 31.33
CA ALA A 840 20.38 -6.31 31.71
C ALA A 840 21.86 -5.89 31.81
N LEU A 841 22.58 -6.54 32.72
CA LEU A 841 24.02 -6.65 32.71
C LEU A 841 24.46 -7.45 31.48
N PRO A 842 25.63 -7.14 30.88
CA PRO A 842 26.07 -7.77 29.63
C PRO A 842 26.66 -9.16 29.87
N ALA A 843 25.91 -10.05 30.54
CA ALA A 843 26.36 -11.40 30.87
C ALA A 843 26.50 -12.29 29.62
N LEU A 844 27.31 -13.34 29.72
CA LEU A 844 27.54 -14.28 28.62
C LEU A 844 26.31 -15.15 28.35
N ARG A 845 26.13 -15.55 27.10
CA ARG A 845 25.14 -16.54 26.70
C ARG A 845 25.65 -17.94 27.02
N ASN A 846 24.82 -18.79 27.62
CA ASN A 846 25.13 -20.18 27.96
C ASN A 846 26.54 -20.32 28.59
N PRO A 847 26.81 -19.66 29.74
CA PRO A 847 28.15 -19.64 30.31
C PRO A 847 28.55 -21.02 30.86
N VAL A 848 29.77 -21.44 30.57
CA VAL A 848 30.31 -22.75 30.98
C VAL A 848 31.74 -22.65 31.49
N LEU A 849 32.14 -23.60 32.34
CA LEU A 849 33.53 -23.74 32.80
C LEU A 849 34.42 -24.32 31.70
N ASP A 850 33.92 -25.30 30.95
CA ASP A 850 34.68 -26.00 29.91
C ASP A 850 34.08 -25.74 28.53
N GLU A 851 34.89 -25.79 27.48
CA GLU A 851 34.42 -25.51 26.13
C GLU A 851 33.33 -26.52 25.71
N SER A 852 32.19 -26.01 25.25
CA SER A 852 31.04 -26.80 24.81
C SER A 852 30.36 -26.12 23.62
N PRO A 853 29.88 -26.87 22.60
CA PRO A 853 29.21 -26.28 21.45
C PRO A 853 28.02 -25.39 21.84
N GLY A 854 27.91 -24.21 21.23
CA GLY A 854 26.83 -23.24 21.51
C GLY A 854 26.91 -22.56 22.90
N CYS A 855 27.98 -22.80 23.65
CA CYS A 855 28.20 -22.26 25.00
C CYS A 855 29.43 -21.34 25.02
N GLN A 856 29.50 -20.42 25.98
CA GLN A 856 30.60 -19.48 26.11
C GLN A 856 31.45 -19.78 27.36
N ARG A 857 32.74 -20.05 27.16
CA ARG A 857 33.65 -20.34 28.27
C ARG A 857 34.00 -19.08 29.06
N VAL A 858 33.80 -19.12 30.37
CA VAL A 858 34.27 -18.08 31.30
C VAL A 858 35.75 -18.29 31.60
N ALA A 859 36.58 -17.29 31.31
CA ALA A 859 38.03 -17.34 31.48
C ALA A 859 38.54 -16.65 32.75
N ASP A 860 37.77 -15.72 33.33
CA ASP A 860 38.16 -15.02 34.56
C ASP A 860 38.28 -16.00 35.74
N GLY A 861 39.45 -16.01 36.40
CA GLY A 861 39.75 -16.97 37.46
C GLY A 861 38.81 -16.85 38.67
N ARG A 862 38.35 -15.63 38.99
CA ARG A 862 37.45 -15.38 40.14
C ARG A 862 36.06 -15.91 39.83
N ALA A 863 35.53 -15.55 38.66
CA ALA A 863 34.24 -16.04 38.20
C ALA A 863 34.23 -17.58 38.09
N ARG A 864 35.30 -18.19 37.58
CA ARG A 864 35.43 -19.66 37.50
C ARG A 864 35.39 -20.34 38.88
N ALA A 865 36.07 -19.77 39.88
CA ALA A 865 36.05 -20.32 41.24
C ALA A 865 34.64 -20.30 41.84
N LEU A 866 33.89 -19.21 41.64
CA LEU A 866 32.49 -19.10 42.07
C LEU A 866 31.54 -20.00 41.26
N MET A 867 31.75 -20.16 39.95
CA MET A 867 30.98 -21.09 39.11
C MET A 867 31.15 -22.54 39.58
N ALA A 868 32.37 -22.94 39.96
CA ALA A 868 32.63 -24.28 40.49
C ALA A 868 31.93 -24.48 41.84
N LEU A 869 31.92 -23.47 42.72
CA LEU A 869 31.16 -23.54 43.98
C LEU A 869 29.65 -23.61 43.71
N TYR A 870 29.16 -22.82 42.76
CA TYR A 870 27.77 -22.83 42.32
C TYR A 870 27.32 -24.22 41.85
N GLN A 871 28.09 -24.87 40.97
CA GLN A 871 27.79 -26.22 40.50
C GLN A 871 27.70 -27.23 41.65
N GLY A 872 28.65 -27.18 42.58
CA GLY A 872 28.64 -28.06 43.75
C GLY A 872 27.44 -27.84 44.69
N VAL A 873 27.01 -26.59 44.88
CA VAL A 873 25.79 -26.27 45.65
C VAL A 873 24.53 -26.75 44.91
N TYR A 874 24.48 -26.58 43.58
CA TYR A 874 23.39 -27.04 42.74
C TYR A 874 23.22 -28.56 42.82
N GLU A 875 24.32 -29.31 42.70
CA GLU A 875 24.33 -30.76 42.86
C GLU A 875 23.92 -31.20 44.27
N LEU A 876 24.37 -30.48 45.31
CA LEU A 876 23.99 -30.77 46.69
C LEU A 876 22.48 -30.59 46.92
N MET A 877 21.89 -29.51 46.40
CA MET A 877 20.46 -29.24 46.48
C MET A 877 19.64 -30.40 45.89
N PHE A 878 19.96 -30.84 44.68
CA PHE A 878 19.28 -31.97 44.05
C PHE A 878 19.56 -33.31 44.73
N ALA A 879 20.76 -33.52 45.29
CA ALA A 879 21.04 -34.71 46.09
C ALA A 879 20.20 -34.76 47.38
N MET A 880 19.93 -33.61 48.02
CA MET A 880 19.01 -33.52 49.15
C MET A 880 17.58 -33.86 48.72
N MET A 881 17.12 -33.34 47.58
CA MET A 881 15.83 -33.67 46.95
C MET A 881 15.69 -35.17 46.67
N ALA A 882 16.65 -35.75 45.95
CA ALA A 882 16.66 -37.16 45.61
C ALA A 882 16.69 -38.07 46.85
N GLN A 883 17.50 -37.73 47.87
CA GLN A 883 17.55 -38.49 49.12
C GLN A 883 16.23 -38.44 49.89
N HIS A 884 15.51 -37.31 49.84
CA HIS A 884 14.17 -37.23 50.42
C HIS A 884 13.18 -38.16 49.73
N PHE A 885 13.06 -38.05 48.40
CA PHE A 885 12.11 -38.84 47.62
C PHE A 885 12.44 -40.34 47.61
N ALA A 886 13.71 -40.73 47.67
CA ALA A 886 14.10 -42.14 47.75
C ALA A 886 13.62 -42.81 49.05
N VAL A 887 13.70 -42.08 50.17
CA VAL A 887 13.40 -42.64 51.50
C VAL A 887 11.92 -42.55 51.84
N LYS A 888 11.25 -41.48 51.41
CA LYS A 888 9.83 -41.24 51.71
C LYS A 888 9.19 -40.51 50.52
N PRO A 889 8.93 -41.19 49.39
CA PRO A 889 8.33 -40.56 48.21
C PRO A 889 6.95 -39.93 48.51
N LEU A 890 6.30 -40.41 49.57
CA LEU A 890 4.99 -39.96 50.07
C LEU A 890 5.08 -38.94 51.23
N GLY A 891 6.28 -38.48 51.57
CA GLY A 891 6.50 -37.56 52.68
C GLY A 891 5.99 -36.16 52.37
N SER A 892 5.48 -35.46 53.38
CA SER A 892 5.19 -34.03 53.25
C SER A 892 6.50 -33.27 53.06
N LEU A 893 6.66 -32.57 51.93
CA LEU A 893 7.87 -31.78 51.68
C LEU A 893 8.04 -30.69 52.74
N ARG A 894 6.92 -30.08 53.16
CA ARG A 894 6.89 -28.99 54.15
C ARG A 894 7.57 -29.39 55.48
N ARG A 895 7.38 -30.64 55.90
CA ARG A 895 7.98 -31.13 57.14
C ARG A 895 9.39 -31.68 56.91
N SER A 896 9.80 -31.94 55.67
CA SER A 896 11.10 -32.53 55.37
C SER A 896 12.24 -31.56 55.68
N ARG A 897 13.10 -31.91 56.65
CA ARG A 897 14.33 -31.15 56.90
C ARG A 897 15.27 -31.13 55.70
N LEU A 898 15.29 -32.21 54.90
CA LEU A 898 16.07 -32.24 53.66
C LEU A 898 15.54 -31.24 52.63
N MET A 899 14.22 -31.04 52.54
CA MET A 899 13.66 -30.10 51.55
C MET A 899 13.80 -28.67 52.00
N ASN A 900 13.62 -28.41 53.30
CA ASN A 900 13.94 -27.12 53.87
C ASN A 900 15.42 -26.78 53.62
N ALA A 901 16.32 -27.76 53.75
CA ALA A 901 17.72 -27.59 53.39
C ALA A 901 17.91 -27.26 51.90
N ALA A 902 17.27 -28.00 50.99
CA ALA A 902 17.36 -27.72 49.56
C ALA A 902 16.86 -26.31 49.20
N ILE A 903 15.72 -25.89 49.78
CA ILE A 903 15.14 -24.55 49.61
C ILE A 903 16.09 -23.46 50.14
N ASP A 904 16.70 -23.69 51.30
CA ASP A 904 17.67 -22.76 51.88
C ASP A 904 18.97 -22.68 51.06
N LEU A 905 19.44 -23.78 50.47
CA LEU A 905 20.58 -23.74 49.54
C LEU A 905 20.24 -22.92 48.29
N MET A 906 19.04 -23.08 47.75
CA MET A 906 18.58 -22.32 46.59
C MET A 906 18.54 -20.82 46.88
N THR A 907 17.91 -20.43 47.99
CA THR A 907 17.66 -19.02 48.35
C THR A 907 18.86 -18.35 48.99
N GLY A 908 19.60 -19.06 49.85
CA GLY A 908 20.71 -18.56 50.65
C GLY A 908 22.07 -18.68 50.00
N LEU A 909 22.27 -19.58 49.03
CA LEU A 909 23.56 -19.76 48.32
C LEU A 909 23.44 -19.53 46.82
N LEU A 910 22.62 -20.31 46.10
CA LEU A 910 22.56 -20.22 44.63
C LEU A 910 22.13 -18.84 44.16
N ARG A 911 21.08 -18.25 44.74
CA ARG A 911 20.62 -16.90 44.37
C ARG A 911 21.68 -15.81 44.62
N PRO A 912 22.33 -15.72 45.80
CA PRO A 912 23.44 -14.79 46.00
C PRO A 912 24.62 -15.02 45.04
N LEU A 913 25.00 -16.28 44.79
CA LEU A 913 26.07 -16.61 43.85
C LEU A 913 25.71 -16.21 42.41
N SER A 914 24.47 -16.43 41.97
CA SER A 914 23.98 -15.94 40.66
C SER A 914 24.14 -14.44 40.55
N CYS A 915 23.67 -13.67 41.55
CA CYS A 915 23.79 -12.22 41.55
C CYS A 915 25.26 -11.76 41.52
N ALA A 916 26.14 -12.42 42.28
CA ALA A 916 27.57 -12.11 42.28
C ALA A 916 28.20 -12.37 40.91
N LEU A 917 27.96 -13.55 40.34
CA LEU A 917 28.50 -13.95 39.03
C LEU A 917 28.05 -13.03 37.89
N MET A 918 26.82 -12.51 37.93
CA MET A 918 26.32 -11.54 36.94
C MET A 918 27.12 -10.23 36.95
N ASN A 919 27.79 -9.90 38.05
CA ASN A 919 28.58 -8.68 38.22
C ASN A 919 30.09 -8.90 38.07
N LEU A 920 30.55 -10.16 37.97
CA LEU A 920 31.97 -10.47 37.77
C LEU A 920 32.34 -10.46 36.29
N PRO A 921 33.54 -9.98 35.93
CA PRO A 921 34.06 -10.12 34.56
C PRO A 921 34.06 -11.58 34.12
N SER A 922 33.75 -11.83 32.84
CA SER A 922 33.85 -13.17 32.26
C SER A 922 35.26 -13.54 31.79
N GLY A 923 36.13 -12.55 31.62
CA GLY A 923 37.38 -12.65 30.87
C GLY A 923 37.23 -12.30 29.38
N ILE A 924 36.00 -12.14 28.88
CA ILE A 924 35.71 -11.54 27.58
C ILE A 924 35.45 -10.04 27.80
N ALA A 925 36.15 -9.20 27.02
CA ALA A 925 36.06 -7.75 27.16
C ALA A 925 34.60 -7.25 27.04
N GLY A 926 34.16 -6.44 28.00
CA GLY A 926 32.81 -5.88 28.04
C GLY A 926 31.70 -6.86 28.43
N ARG A 927 32.01 -8.11 28.81
CA ARG A 927 31.03 -9.13 29.18
C ARG A 927 31.22 -9.64 30.61
N THR A 928 30.12 -9.83 31.34
CA THR A 928 30.13 -10.44 32.67
C THR A 928 29.85 -11.95 32.60
N ALA A 929 30.19 -12.70 33.65
CA ALA A 929 30.16 -14.17 33.61
C ALA A 929 28.73 -14.75 33.64
N GLY A 930 27.99 -14.48 34.71
CA GLY A 930 26.70 -15.12 35.00
C GLY A 930 26.81 -16.55 35.56
N PRO A 931 25.72 -17.10 36.12
CA PRO A 931 25.68 -18.46 36.66
C PRO A 931 25.86 -19.52 35.57
N PRO A 932 26.63 -20.59 35.80
CA PRO A 932 26.93 -21.59 34.79
C PRO A 932 25.68 -22.35 34.34
N LEU A 933 25.64 -22.76 33.08
CA LEU A 933 24.72 -23.81 32.62
C LEU A 933 24.97 -25.09 33.44
N PRO A 934 23.99 -25.57 34.24
CA PRO A 934 24.22 -26.75 35.06
C PRO A 934 24.35 -28.01 34.20
N GLY A 935 25.26 -28.90 34.59
CA GLY A 935 25.37 -30.23 34.00
C GLY A 935 24.37 -31.23 34.60
N PRO A 936 24.33 -32.46 34.06
CA PRO A 936 23.56 -33.55 34.66
C PRO A 936 23.98 -33.81 36.11
N VAL A 937 23.02 -33.92 37.02
CA VAL A 937 23.30 -34.10 38.45
C VAL A 937 23.35 -35.56 38.85
N ASP A 938 24.33 -35.93 39.66
CA ASP A 938 24.37 -37.21 40.35
C ASP A 938 23.36 -37.25 41.53
N THR A 939 22.22 -37.89 41.26
CA THR A 939 21.10 -38.06 42.19
C THR A 939 21.14 -39.37 42.99
N ARG A 940 22.30 -40.05 43.05
CA ARG A 940 22.45 -41.29 43.84
C ARG A 940 21.96 -41.10 45.27
N SER A 941 20.89 -41.80 45.60
CA SER A 941 20.32 -41.90 46.93
C SER A 941 20.74 -43.20 47.61
N TYR A 942 20.58 -43.23 48.93
CA TYR A 942 20.93 -44.37 49.77
C TYR A 942 19.70 -44.84 50.53
N ASP A 943 19.41 -46.15 50.47
CA ASP A 943 18.31 -46.77 51.23
C ASP A 943 18.49 -46.56 52.75
N ASP A 944 19.74 -46.66 53.23
CA ASP A 944 20.10 -46.25 54.59
C ASP A 944 20.13 -44.71 54.67
N TYR A 945 19.05 -44.15 55.22
CA TYR A 945 18.91 -42.71 55.47
C TYR A 945 20.09 -42.11 56.25
N ALA A 946 20.62 -42.80 57.26
CA ALA A 946 21.73 -42.30 58.05
C ALA A 946 23.02 -42.25 57.23
N LEU A 947 23.24 -43.24 56.36
CA LEU A 947 24.34 -43.20 55.39
C LEU A 947 24.17 -42.05 54.38
N GLY A 948 22.95 -41.88 53.86
CA GLY A 948 22.61 -40.77 52.95
C GLY A 948 22.93 -39.41 53.57
N CYS A 949 22.47 -39.15 54.79
CA CYS A 949 22.78 -37.93 55.53
C CYS A 949 24.30 -37.75 55.79
N ARG A 950 25.05 -38.81 56.10
CA ARG A 950 26.52 -38.73 56.20
C ARG A 950 27.18 -38.33 54.89
N MET A 951 26.70 -38.84 53.75
CA MET A 951 27.24 -38.47 52.43
C MET A 951 26.89 -37.03 52.04
N LEU A 952 25.70 -36.55 52.41
CA LEU A 952 25.32 -35.15 52.26
C LEU A 952 26.18 -34.23 53.12
N ALA A 953 26.44 -34.59 54.38
CA ALA A 953 27.35 -33.85 55.26
C ALA A 953 28.77 -33.72 54.66
N ARG A 954 29.30 -34.81 54.07
CA ARG A 954 30.60 -34.79 53.36
C ARG A 954 30.59 -33.92 52.11
N ARG A 955 29.45 -33.78 51.43
CA ARG A 955 29.30 -32.81 50.33
C ARG A 955 29.37 -31.38 50.88
N CYS A 956 28.67 -31.07 51.98
CA CYS A 956 28.80 -29.77 52.65
C CYS A 956 30.24 -29.45 53.08
N GLU A 957 30.96 -30.43 53.64
CA GLU A 957 32.38 -30.28 54.03
C GLU A 957 33.26 -29.88 52.85
N ARG A 958 33.14 -30.59 51.72
CA ARG A 958 33.91 -30.27 50.51
C ARG A 958 33.58 -28.87 49.96
N LEU A 959 32.32 -28.45 50.02
CA LEU A 959 31.93 -27.11 49.59
C LEU A 959 32.44 -26.02 50.54
N LEU A 960 32.50 -26.29 51.85
CA LEU A 960 33.11 -25.40 52.84
C LEU A 960 34.62 -25.27 52.60
N GLU A 961 35.30 -26.38 52.36
CA GLU A 961 36.73 -26.39 52.00
C GLU A 961 36.96 -25.56 50.73
N GLN A 962 36.17 -25.80 49.69
CA GLN A 962 36.24 -25.03 48.45
C GLN A 962 35.95 -23.54 48.67
N ALA A 963 34.93 -23.20 49.47
CA ALA A 963 34.60 -21.81 49.80
C ALA A 963 35.72 -21.12 50.60
N SER A 964 36.41 -21.86 51.49
CA SER A 964 37.54 -21.35 52.27
C SER A 964 38.79 -21.06 51.44
N MET A 965 38.88 -21.63 50.22
CA MET A 965 39.95 -21.35 49.26
C MET A 965 39.69 -20.08 48.43
N LEU A 966 38.50 -19.47 48.54
CA LEU A 966 38.20 -18.19 47.90
C LEU A 966 38.89 -17.04 48.68
N GLU A 967 39.22 -15.94 47.99
CA GLU A 967 39.78 -14.77 48.68
C GLU A 967 38.77 -14.19 49.70
N PRO A 968 39.23 -13.68 50.85
CA PRO A 968 38.36 -13.07 51.85
C PRO A 968 37.44 -11.98 51.27
N GLY A 969 36.16 -12.02 51.63
CA GLY A 969 35.14 -11.06 51.19
C GLY A 969 34.45 -11.40 49.86
N TRP A 970 34.87 -12.45 49.16
CA TRP A 970 34.20 -12.88 47.92
C TRP A 970 32.86 -13.59 48.17
N LEU A 971 32.77 -14.30 49.29
CA LEU A 971 31.55 -14.93 49.78
C LEU A 971 31.25 -14.36 51.17
N PRO A 972 30.06 -13.79 51.44
CA PRO A 972 29.74 -13.31 52.77
C PRO A 972 29.68 -14.47 53.79
N ASP A 973 29.96 -14.15 55.06
CA ASP A 973 30.08 -15.17 56.12
C ASP A 973 28.80 -16.00 56.29
N ALA A 974 27.63 -15.38 56.11
CA ALA A 974 26.33 -16.05 56.22
C ALA A 974 26.18 -17.26 55.29
N GLN A 975 26.77 -17.22 54.09
CA GLN A 975 26.74 -18.34 53.15
C GLN A 975 27.60 -19.52 53.62
N MET A 976 28.77 -19.24 54.20
CA MET A 976 29.63 -20.26 54.78
C MET A 976 28.98 -20.85 56.04
N GLU A 977 28.40 -20.00 56.89
CA GLU A 977 27.64 -20.42 58.08
C GLU A 977 26.47 -21.34 57.71
N LEU A 978 25.79 -21.09 56.59
CA LEU A 978 24.69 -21.93 56.10
C LEU A 978 25.18 -23.34 55.72
N LEU A 979 26.32 -23.46 55.02
CA LEU A 979 26.91 -24.75 54.68
C LEU A 979 27.34 -25.53 55.93
N ASP A 980 27.93 -24.85 56.92
CA ASP A 980 28.33 -25.50 58.18
C ASP A 980 27.12 -25.86 59.04
N PHE A 981 26.08 -25.03 59.06
CA PHE A 981 24.81 -25.35 59.69
C PHE A 981 24.22 -26.65 59.13
N TYR A 982 24.14 -26.77 57.80
CA TYR A 982 23.59 -27.97 57.17
C TYR A 982 24.50 -29.18 57.29
N ARG A 983 25.83 -29.01 57.25
CA ARG A 983 26.77 -30.08 57.58
C ARG A 983 26.48 -30.68 58.95
N ARG A 984 26.35 -29.84 59.99
CA ARG A 984 26.04 -30.27 61.37
C ARG A 984 24.65 -30.91 61.44
N GLN A 985 23.64 -30.31 60.82
CA GLN A 985 22.28 -30.84 60.80
C GLN A 985 22.21 -32.22 60.14
N MET A 986 22.92 -32.44 59.03
CA MET A 986 22.99 -33.74 58.37
C MET A 986 23.66 -34.79 59.26
N LEU A 987 24.70 -34.43 60.01
CA LEU A 987 25.32 -35.34 60.99
C LEU A 987 24.39 -35.66 62.16
N ASP A 988 23.64 -34.66 62.64
CA ASP A 988 22.67 -34.85 63.72
C ASP A 988 21.48 -35.70 63.28
N LEU A 989 21.02 -35.57 62.02
CA LEU A 989 20.05 -36.47 61.39
C LEU A 989 20.58 -37.90 61.26
N ALA A 990 21.84 -38.06 60.84
CA ALA A 990 22.47 -39.37 60.71
C ALA A 990 22.66 -40.09 62.05
N CYS A 991 22.89 -39.33 63.13
CA CYS A 991 23.01 -39.85 64.48
C CYS A 991 21.66 -39.99 65.20
N GLY A 992 20.54 -39.60 64.58
CA GLY A 992 19.22 -39.62 65.18
C GLY A 992 18.98 -38.58 66.29
N LYS A 993 19.85 -37.56 66.42
CA LYS A 993 19.67 -36.46 67.37
C LYS A 993 18.55 -35.49 66.96
N LEU A 994 18.24 -35.45 65.67
CA LEU A 994 17.14 -34.68 65.10
C LEU A 994 16.13 -35.62 64.43
N SER A 995 14.85 -35.30 64.54
CA SER A 995 13.80 -35.94 63.74
C SER A 995 13.96 -35.57 62.26
N ARG A 996 13.61 -36.51 61.37
CA ARG A 996 13.61 -36.28 59.92
C ARG A 996 12.62 -35.18 59.49
N GLU A 997 11.56 -35.03 60.26
CA GLU A 997 10.54 -33.99 60.10
C GLU A 997 10.79 -32.84 61.07
N ALA A 998 10.65 -31.60 60.59
CA ALA A 998 10.78 -30.37 61.36
C ALA A 998 9.57 -30.12 62.26
#